data_AF-A0AAJ8KIG5-F1
#
_entry.id   AF-A0AAJ8KIG5-F1
#
_cell.length_a   1.000
_cell.length_b   1.000
_cell.length_c   1.000
_cell.angle_alpha   90.00
_cell.angle_beta   90.00
_cell.angle_gamma   90.00
#
_symmetry.space_group_name_H-M   'P 1'
#
loop_
_entity.id
_entity.type
_entity.pdbx_description
1 polymer ?
#
loop_
_entity_poly.entity_id
_entity_poly.type
_entity_poly.pdbx_seq_one_letter_code
_entity_poly.pdbx_strand_id
1 'polypeptide(L)'
;MEQSHKVHHKPSAGTKHAKKDAAKGVDRSGGKGFNPKAFTNTSFRAADRAARRTAEKDQKRLHVPLVNRNPEERKVTAAKGQGMDEGKLPPPPIIVGLVGPPGVGKSTLLRSLVRRYTKHNLNSPQGPITVVSGKTRRITFIECGNDLNSMIDLGKVVDLVLLMIDGSFGFEMETFEFLNILQSHGFPKVIGLLTHLDLIKKASTLKDTKKRLKHRFWTEIYQGAKLFSLSGVMNGRYPDAEINLLSRFISVMKFRPLVFRNQHPYLLADRIQDMTSRELIRENPKIDRTITLYGYLRGPNLPPRNAKIHIPGAGDLEVSNVERLSDPCPLPTLESERRRKMGEKAKLIHAPMSDVGGVMYDKDAVYINVPGSFSKGGDAPQGEGEKMVMEMQDANRTFADNIKNSEIRLFGHSSAPLEVSQVKQQRVRRAAAPRSGGPMLGSADDADLDEDDGSEEEDDFEDEDVEGLVNGLDDESDQEGDLRYAESDSDNDDLELATGFQQDGKIVNIDDDEEFDDEGNEDFVNGDAHHDEDEDNEDEEDVPQWKKNLSDRAATFFAERMGRRRDLMSLIYGSELSPDEIAAGKTRPSSADAESSRMAQDDLFHVSREENRGDEGDQVKEPVDNEALKAKWDDEDMLDSIKDMFISGPVGEVDAEGNPYEEDGEGFEDIEDGSGDEGGDANGDGDGVPYVGVKPSANDHDHESARAAAAAKKQAALKAKFDETYDDEDEDGDKMDFYDQQKSEMAKQRQLNEDEFAGIDIDARAQIEGYRSGMYVRLEISEVPYEMVEHFNPAYPIIVGGLLAAEERFGYLTVRIKRHRWFTRTLKTNNPIIFSLGWRRFQSLPIYHLDDHSIRNRLLKYTPEHMHCYATFYGPVSTPNTGFCAFNSLGEESSGFRISATGVVLDIDRSTKIVKKLKLTGVPYKIFKNTAFIKDMFNSQLEVAKFEGANIKTVSGIRGQVKKAQNKPEGAFRATFEDKILMRDIVFLRAWYSIEPKKLYNPVCSLLLADKGEWKGMRLTGQIRRDEGIKTPLDINSAYKPIERTTRRFNTLKVPRKLEASLPYASKTKALKPQSKPTYLQSRAVVMSEEEKKAVTLLQQIQTLKKDKVARRKDKQEERRKEHRKKVGVIDEKKNDKLKEEKRERFKKEGLKRKRDEAAAEGKYGKKRRGKE
;
A
#
# COMPACT_ATOMS: atom_id res chain seq x y z
N MET A 1 -96.08 -30.80 16.88
CA MET A 1 -95.30 -29.93 15.97
C MET A 1 -94.18 -29.31 16.79
N GLU A 2 -92.93 -29.21 16.35
CA GLU A 2 -92.34 -29.53 15.03
C GLU A 2 -90.89 -30.03 15.25
N GLN A 3 -90.38 -30.97 14.44
CA GLN A 3 -89.03 -31.51 14.63
C GLN A 3 -88.00 -30.75 13.79
N SER A 4 -87.23 -29.86 14.43
CA SER A 4 -86.10 -29.18 13.79
C SER A 4 -84.98 -30.19 13.45
N HIS A 5 -84.77 -30.46 12.16
CA HIS A 5 -83.71 -31.35 11.69
C HIS A 5 -82.32 -30.81 12.05
N LYS A 6 -81.44 -31.69 12.55
CA LYS A 6 -80.05 -31.33 12.90
C LYS A 6 -79.19 -31.26 11.66
N VAL A 7 -78.58 -30.10 11.41
CA VAL A 7 -77.58 -29.92 10.36
C VAL A 7 -76.36 -30.82 10.63
N HIS A 8 -75.98 -31.65 9.66
CA HIS A 8 -74.78 -32.45 9.73
C HIS A 8 -73.52 -31.60 9.47
N HIS A 9 -72.49 -31.73 10.32
CA HIS A 9 -71.22 -31.03 10.11
C HIS A 9 -70.50 -31.53 8.84
N LYS A 10 -70.17 -30.61 7.92
CA LYS A 10 -69.18 -30.87 6.87
C LYS A 10 -67.83 -31.26 7.50
N PRO A 11 -67.14 -32.33 7.04
CA PRO A 11 -65.88 -32.78 7.63
C PRO A 11 -64.71 -31.83 7.29
N SER A 12 -64.05 -31.26 8.30
CA SER A 12 -62.90 -30.34 8.10
C SER A 12 -61.59 -31.07 7.77
N ALA A 13 -61.52 -31.63 6.55
CA ALA A 13 -60.32 -32.25 6.00
C ALA A 13 -59.22 -31.20 5.71
N GLY A 14 -58.31 -31.01 6.67
CA GLY A 14 -57.09 -30.21 6.47
C GLY A 14 -56.41 -29.73 7.75
N THR A 15 -57.18 -29.22 8.72
CA THR A 15 -56.62 -28.47 9.86
C THR A 15 -55.65 -29.26 10.76
N LYS A 16 -55.68 -30.60 10.75
CA LYS A 16 -54.74 -31.46 11.49
C LYS A 16 -53.30 -31.39 10.98
N HIS A 17 -53.06 -31.08 9.70
CA HIS A 17 -51.70 -30.99 9.16
C HIS A 17 -51.01 -29.67 9.56
N ALA A 18 -51.65 -28.52 9.28
CA ALA A 18 -51.15 -27.21 9.72
C ALA A 18 -50.83 -27.19 11.23
N LYS A 19 -51.72 -27.76 12.07
CA LYS A 19 -51.53 -27.85 13.53
C LYS A 19 -50.37 -28.77 13.95
N LYS A 20 -50.00 -29.78 13.15
CA LYS A 20 -48.83 -30.65 13.40
C LYS A 20 -47.52 -30.01 12.97
N ASP A 21 -47.54 -29.21 11.91
CA ASP A 21 -46.35 -28.58 11.34
C ASP A 21 -45.98 -27.30 12.11
N ALA A 22 -46.96 -26.48 12.49
CA ALA A 22 -46.77 -25.36 13.42
C ALA A 22 -46.25 -25.81 14.80
N ALA A 23 -46.74 -26.95 15.32
CA ALA A 23 -46.25 -27.55 16.57
C ALA A 23 -44.82 -28.12 16.48
N LYS A 24 -44.20 -28.11 15.30
CA LYS A 24 -42.81 -28.52 15.04
C LYS A 24 -41.91 -27.38 14.57
N GLY A 25 -42.43 -26.16 14.40
CA GLY A 25 -41.68 -25.05 13.80
C GLY A 25 -41.35 -25.26 12.32
N VAL A 26 -42.14 -26.06 11.60
CA VAL A 26 -42.02 -26.21 10.14
C VAL A 26 -42.92 -25.16 9.51
N ASP A 27 -42.34 -24.04 9.11
CA ASP A 27 -43.03 -23.06 8.29
C ASP A 27 -43.20 -23.57 6.85
N ARG A 28 -44.24 -23.09 6.18
CA ARG A 28 -44.56 -23.35 4.76
C ARG A 28 -45.02 -22.08 4.02
N SER A 29 -44.70 -20.91 4.57
CA SER A 29 -44.87 -19.59 3.93
C SER A 29 -44.20 -19.54 2.55
N GLY A 30 -42.97 -20.06 2.44
CA GLY A 30 -42.25 -20.20 1.17
C GLY A 30 -42.82 -21.29 0.26
N GLY A 31 -43.58 -20.89 -0.77
CA GLY A 31 -43.89 -21.68 -1.97
C GLY A 31 -45.08 -22.65 -1.86
N LYS A 32 -46.21 -22.30 -2.51
CA LYS A 32 -47.33 -23.22 -2.80
C LYS A 32 -46.89 -24.31 -3.80
N GLY A 33 -46.19 -25.34 -3.31
CA GLY A 33 -45.77 -26.50 -4.11
C GLY A 33 -44.67 -27.35 -3.49
N PHE A 34 -43.84 -26.77 -2.60
CA PHE A 34 -42.70 -27.48 -2.03
C PHE A 34 -43.09 -28.47 -0.91
N ASN A 35 -42.49 -29.67 -0.90
CA ASN A 35 -42.70 -30.68 0.13
C ASN A 35 -41.47 -30.83 1.04
N PRO A 36 -41.34 -30.05 2.14
CA PRO A 36 -40.16 -30.06 3.01
C PRO A 36 -39.95 -31.37 3.79
N LYS A 37 -40.79 -32.40 3.59
CA LYS A 37 -40.58 -33.75 4.14
C LYS A 37 -39.93 -34.71 3.14
N ALA A 38 -40.04 -34.44 1.83
CA ALA A 38 -39.27 -35.14 0.81
C ALA A 38 -37.82 -34.65 0.80
N PHE A 39 -37.62 -33.33 0.83
CA PHE A 39 -36.30 -32.69 0.82
C PHE A 39 -35.64 -32.68 2.21
N THR A 40 -35.44 -33.87 2.80
CA THR A 40 -34.69 -34.03 4.06
C THR A 40 -33.45 -34.89 3.89
N ASN A 41 -32.33 -34.44 4.46
CA ASN A 41 -31.04 -35.14 4.34
C ASN A 41 -31.08 -36.50 5.06
N THR A 42 -30.71 -37.57 4.35
CA THR A 42 -30.69 -38.97 4.82
C THR A 42 -29.94 -39.19 6.13
N SER A 43 -28.96 -38.34 6.45
CA SER A 43 -28.26 -38.34 7.74
C SER A 43 -28.04 -36.92 8.28
N PHE A 44 -28.98 -36.45 9.10
CA PHE A 44 -28.89 -35.15 9.79
C PHE A 44 -27.56 -34.96 10.54
N ARG A 45 -27.06 -36.00 11.23
CA ARG A 45 -25.77 -35.95 11.96
C ARG A 45 -24.54 -35.94 11.05
N ALA A 46 -24.67 -36.31 9.77
CA ALA A 46 -23.60 -36.11 8.79
C ALA A 46 -23.68 -34.69 8.20
N ALA A 47 -24.89 -34.27 7.80
CA ALA A 47 -25.16 -32.93 7.26
C ALA A 47 -24.75 -31.81 8.23
N ASP A 48 -25.13 -31.89 9.51
CA ASP A 48 -24.75 -30.92 10.56
C ASP A 48 -23.22 -30.82 10.73
N ARG A 49 -22.51 -31.95 10.76
CA ARG A 49 -21.03 -31.96 10.83
C ARG A 49 -20.37 -31.45 9.55
N ALA A 50 -20.98 -31.69 8.38
CA ALA A 50 -20.51 -31.15 7.11
C ALA A 50 -20.71 -29.63 7.06
N ALA A 51 -21.92 -29.14 7.32
CA ALA A 51 -22.28 -27.73 7.35
C ALA A 51 -21.39 -26.93 8.32
N ARG A 52 -21.21 -27.40 9.57
CA ARG A 52 -20.28 -26.76 10.51
C ARG A 52 -18.84 -26.72 9.99
N ARG A 53 -18.36 -27.78 9.35
CA ARG A 53 -17.00 -27.86 8.79
C ARG A 53 -16.84 -26.99 7.53
N THR A 54 -17.92 -26.77 6.77
CA THR A 54 -17.96 -25.82 5.65
C THR A 54 -17.90 -24.40 6.20
N ALA A 55 -18.83 -24.00 7.08
CA ALA A 55 -18.77 -22.70 7.75
C ALA A 55 -17.42 -22.41 8.45
N GLU A 56 -16.80 -23.40 9.10
CA GLU A 56 -15.46 -23.27 9.72
C GLU A 56 -14.31 -23.12 8.69
N LYS A 57 -14.48 -23.57 7.45
CA LYS A 57 -13.54 -23.30 6.34
C LYS A 57 -13.79 -21.91 5.75
N ASP A 58 -15.05 -21.54 5.58
CA ASP A 58 -15.43 -20.31 4.89
C ASP A 58 -15.14 -19.08 5.77
N GLN A 59 -15.42 -19.17 7.08
CA GLN A 59 -14.92 -18.20 8.07
C GLN A 59 -13.38 -18.08 8.12
N LYS A 60 -12.63 -19.09 7.63
CA LYS A 60 -11.16 -19.02 7.49
C LYS A 60 -10.67 -18.56 6.11
N ARG A 61 -11.56 -18.49 5.11
CA ARG A 61 -11.33 -17.87 3.80
C ARG A 61 -11.53 -16.35 3.88
N LEU A 62 -12.53 -15.91 4.64
CA LEU A 62 -12.80 -14.49 4.90
C LEU A 62 -11.58 -13.79 5.51
N HIS A 63 -11.16 -12.69 4.90
CA HIS A 63 -10.03 -11.85 5.29
C HIS A 63 -10.45 -10.37 5.26
N VAL A 64 -9.58 -9.46 5.70
CA VAL A 64 -9.81 -8.03 5.45
C VAL A 64 -9.59 -7.78 3.94
N PRO A 65 -10.58 -7.23 3.20
CA PRO A 65 -10.40 -6.84 1.81
C PRO A 65 -9.34 -5.73 1.72
N LEU A 66 -8.46 -5.82 0.72
CA LEU A 66 -7.36 -4.87 0.50
C LEU A 66 -7.12 -4.72 -1.00
N VAL A 67 -7.13 -3.48 -1.50
CA VAL A 67 -6.78 -3.14 -2.88
C VAL A 67 -5.36 -3.61 -3.19
N ASN A 68 -5.18 -4.34 -4.30
CA ASN A 68 -3.87 -4.68 -4.85
C ASN A 68 -3.52 -3.72 -5.98
N ARG A 69 -2.62 -2.75 -5.74
CA ARG A 69 -2.25 -1.72 -6.73
C ARG A 69 -1.21 -2.16 -7.78
N ASN A 70 -0.50 -3.27 -7.56
CA ASN A 70 0.37 -3.83 -8.60
C ASN A 70 -0.46 -4.33 -9.81
N PRO A 71 0.10 -4.34 -11.04
CA PRO A 71 -0.47 -5.05 -12.18
C PRO A 71 -0.85 -6.49 -11.82
N GLU A 72 -1.94 -7.00 -12.39
CA GLU A 72 -2.28 -8.42 -12.23
C GLU A 72 -1.22 -9.30 -12.90
N GLU A 73 -0.96 -10.48 -12.33
CA GLU A 73 -0.16 -11.50 -13.01
C GLU A 73 -0.94 -11.97 -14.26
N ARG A 74 -0.33 -11.84 -15.46
CA ARG A 74 -0.93 -12.31 -16.72
C ARG A 74 -1.52 -13.72 -16.54
N LYS A 75 -2.83 -13.85 -16.70
CA LYS A 75 -3.55 -15.11 -16.49
C LYS A 75 -3.30 -16.00 -17.69
N VAL A 76 -2.80 -17.22 -17.47
CA VAL A 76 -2.74 -18.23 -18.53
C VAL A 76 -4.16 -18.76 -18.77
N THR A 77 -4.92 -18.04 -19.58
CA THR A 77 -6.19 -18.51 -20.14
C THR A 77 -5.92 -19.79 -20.93
N ALA A 78 -6.78 -20.80 -20.75
CA ALA A 78 -6.67 -22.09 -21.44
C ALA A 78 -7.52 -22.14 -22.72
N ALA A 79 -8.19 -21.05 -23.07
CA ALA A 79 -8.93 -20.89 -24.31
C ALA A 79 -7.96 -20.90 -25.50
N LYS A 80 -8.30 -21.64 -26.55
CA LYS A 80 -7.59 -21.54 -27.84
C LYS A 80 -8.08 -20.28 -28.56
N GLY A 81 -7.16 -19.53 -29.16
CA GLY A 81 -7.48 -18.43 -30.09
C GLY A 81 -7.19 -17.03 -29.54
N GLN A 82 -7.46 -16.77 -28.26
CA GLN A 82 -7.11 -15.49 -27.63
C GLN A 82 -5.64 -15.50 -27.17
N GLY A 83 -4.84 -14.54 -27.65
CA GLY A 83 -3.50 -14.26 -27.12
C GLY A 83 -3.57 -13.64 -25.72
N MET A 84 -2.44 -13.59 -25.00
CA MET A 84 -2.37 -12.81 -23.76
C MET A 84 -2.34 -11.31 -24.06
N ASP A 85 -3.35 -10.60 -23.56
CA ASP A 85 -3.51 -9.15 -23.46
C ASP A 85 -2.29 -8.32 -23.89
N GLU A 86 -2.22 -8.00 -25.19
CA GLU A 86 -1.26 -7.03 -25.71
C GLU A 86 -1.58 -5.64 -25.12
N GLY A 87 -0.56 -4.77 -25.02
CA GLY A 87 -0.66 -3.50 -24.29
C GLY A 87 -0.61 -3.58 -22.76
N LYS A 88 -0.95 -4.71 -22.11
CA LYS A 88 -0.92 -4.78 -20.62
C LYS A 88 0.50 -4.97 -20.06
N LEU A 89 0.94 -3.94 -19.32
CA LEU A 89 2.24 -3.86 -18.66
C LEU A 89 2.52 -5.09 -17.77
N PRO A 90 3.72 -5.70 -17.88
CA PRO A 90 4.10 -6.85 -17.05
C PRO A 90 4.32 -6.44 -15.59
N PRO A 91 4.00 -7.32 -14.61
CA PRO A 91 4.22 -7.03 -13.20
C PRO A 91 5.72 -6.85 -12.87
N PRO A 92 6.04 -6.05 -11.83
CA PRO A 92 7.42 -5.89 -11.37
C PRO A 92 8.03 -7.21 -10.88
N PRO A 93 9.36 -7.41 -11.01
CA PRO A 93 9.98 -8.62 -10.51
C PRO A 93 9.88 -8.75 -8.98
N ILE A 94 9.48 -9.94 -8.55
CA ILE A 94 9.23 -10.28 -7.14
C ILE A 94 10.56 -10.23 -6.37
N ILE A 95 10.63 -9.47 -5.27
CA ILE A 95 11.90 -9.33 -4.53
C ILE A 95 12.06 -10.49 -3.54
N VAL A 96 13.14 -11.25 -3.71
CA VAL A 96 13.52 -12.41 -2.90
C VAL A 96 14.78 -12.11 -2.10
N GLY A 97 14.61 -11.79 -0.82
CA GLY A 97 15.71 -11.49 0.09
C GLY A 97 16.33 -12.74 0.69
N LEU A 98 17.64 -12.92 0.50
CA LEU A 98 18.44 -13.92 1.19
C LEU A 98 18.92 -13.34 2.52
N VAL A 99 18.39 -13.85 3.63
CA VAL A 99 18.66 -13.29 4.97
C VAL A 99 19.10 -14.40 5.92
N GLY A 100 20.13 -14.14 6.70
CA GLY A 100 20.71 -15.09 7.63
C GLY A 100 22.05 -14.58 8.18
N PRO A 101 22.58 -15.25 9.21
CA PRO A 101 23.76 -14.80 9.95
C PRO A 101 25.04 -14.83 9.11
N PRO A 102 26.12 -14.17 9.56
CA PRO A 102 27.44 -14.29 8.94
C PRO A 102 27.85 -15.77 8.78
N GLY A 103 28.50 -16.10 7.67
CA GLY A 103 29.01 -17.45 7.40
C GLY A 103 27.98 -18.52 6.98
N VAL A 104 26.67 -18.26 7.06
CA VAL A 104 25.61 -19.28 6.77
C VAL A 104 25.51 -19.74 5.30
N GLY A 105 26.31 -19.16 4.39
CA GLY A 105 26.38 -19.53 2.98
C GLY A 105 25.42 -18.80 2.03
N LYS A 106 24.99 -17.58 2.37
CA LYS A 106 24.08 -16.72 1.58
C LYS A 106 24.47 -16.61 0.10
N SER A 107 25.68 -16.17 -0.22
CA SER A 107 26.15 -16.00 -1.60
C SER A 107 26.31 -17.34 -2.35
N THR A 108 26.51 -18.45 -1.63
CA THR A 108 26.52 -19.80 -2.21
C THR A 108 25.11 -20.27 -2.58
N LEU A 109 24.09 -19.88 -1.80
CA LEU A 109 22.69 -20.09 -2.19
C LEU A 109 22.33 -19.23 -3.40
N LEU A 110 22.77 -17.97 -3.45
CA LEU A 110 22.54 -17.05 -4.57
C LEU A 110 23.08 -17.62 -5.89
N ARG A 111 24.37 -18.01 -5.93
CA ARG A 111 25.00 -18.65 -7.10
C ARG A 111 24.28 -19.92 -7.54
N SER A 112 23.83 -20.75 -6.57
CA SER A 112 23.11 -21.99 -6.85
C SER A 112 21.72 -21.74 -7.47
N LEU A 113 20.99 -20.72 -6.99
CA LEU A 113 19.69 -20.33 -7.52
C LEU A 113 19.80 -19.70 -8.91
N VAL A 114 20.73 -18.75 -9.10
CA VAL A 114 20.90 -18.06 -10.39
C VAL A 114 21.30 -19.05 -11.48
N ARG A 115 22.27 -19.94 -11.21
CA ARG A 115 22.65 -21.02 -12.15
C ARG A 115 21.46 -21.93 -12.48
N ARG A 116 20.57 -22.20 -11.51
CA ARG A 116 19.37 -23.02 -11.77
C ARG A 116 18.39 -22.34 -12.73
N TYR A 117 18.17 -21.03 -12.62
CA TYR A 117 17.24 -20.32 -13.49
C TYR A 117 17.85 -20.03 -14.87
N THR A 118 19.09 -19.56 -14.91
CA THR A 118 19.71 -18.92 -16.09
C THR A 118 20.74 -19.80 -16.82
N LYS A 119 21.21 -20.89 -16.18
CA LYS A 119 22.42 -21.68 -16.53
C LYS A 119 23.77 -20.97 -16.32
N HIS A 120 23.84 -19.65 -16.26
CA HIS A 120 25.09 -18.92 -16.06
C HIS A 120 25.71 -19.17 -14.67
N ASN A 121 27.03 -19.10 -14.58
CA ASN A 121 27.74 -19.04 -13.31
C ASN A 121 28.07 -17.58 -13.00
N LEU A 122 27.91 -17.17 -11.73
CA LEU A 122 28.43 -15.91 -11.22
C LEU A 122 29.50 -16.25 -10.19
N ASN A 123 30.68 -15.62 -10.25
CA ASN A 123 31.73 -15.86 -9.25
C ASN A 123 31.45 -15.05 -7.97
N SER A 124 31.24 -13.74 -8.16
CA SER A 124 30.96 -12.72 -7.14
C SER A 124 29.59 -12.05 -7.39
N PRO A 125 28.48 -12.65 -6.89
CA PRO A 125 27.17 -11.99 -6.97
C PRO A 125 27.11 -10.80 -6.02
N GLN A 126 26.93 -9.60 -6.55
CA GLN A 126 26.81 -8.34 -5.83
C GLN A 126 25.64 -7.52 -6.38
N GLY A 127 25.03 -6.68 -5.54
CA GLY A 127 23.79 -5.97 -5.87
C GLY A 127 22.56 -6.88 -6.01
N PRO A 128 21.46 -6.35 -6.55
CA PRO A 128 20.28 -7.12 -6.94
C PRO A 128 20.50 -7.86 -8.28
N ILE A 129 19.88 -9.04 -8.39
CA ILE A 129 20.04 -9.94 -9.54
C ILE A 129 18.65 -10.36 -10.03
N THR A 130 18.20 -9.79 -11.15
CA THR A 130 16.89 -10.07 -11.76
C THR A 130 17.00 -11.22 -12.77
N VAL A 131 16.10 -12.20 -12.67
CA VAL A 131 16.05 -13.39 -13.54
C VAL A 131 14.61 -13.75 -13.94
N VAL A 132 14.42 -14.28 -15.14
CA VAL A 132 13.12 -14.78 -15.62
C VAL A 132 12.86 -16.18 -15.06
N SER A 133 11.92 -16.31 -14.11
CA SER A 133 11.58 -17.60 -13.45
C SER A 133 10.49 -18.38 -14.19
N GLY A 134 9.65 -17.71 -14.97
CA GLY A 134 8.47 -18.26 -15.61
C GLY A 134 7.83 -17.22 -16.53
N LYS A 135 6.98 -17.63 -17.48
CA LYS A 135 6.42 -16.75 -18.52
C LYS A 135 5.72 -15.51 -17.96
N THR A 136 5.07 -15.66 -16.82
CA THR A 136 4.29 -14.60 -16.16
C THR A 136 5.03 -13.96 -14.98
N ARG A 137 6.26 -14.40 -14.68
CA ARG A 137 6.95 -14.14 -13.40
C ARG A 137 8.48 -14.06 -13.53
N ARG A 138 8.99 -12.86 -13.26
CA ARG A 138 10.42 -12.55 -13.03
C ARG A 138 10.69 -12.30 -11.55
N ILE A 139 11.94 -12.49 -11.12
CA ILE A 139 12.36 -12.50 -9.72
C ILE A 139 13.66 -11.70 -9.57
N THR A 140 13.71 -10.78 -8.62
CA THR A 140 14.96 -10.11 -8.20
C THR A 140 15.47 -10.76 -6.93
N PHE A 141 16.57 -11.50 -7.00
CA PHE A 141 17.30 -11.99 -5.82
C PHE A 141 18.20 -10.89 -5.27
N ILE A 142 18.34 -10.85 -3.94
CA ILE A 142 19.20 -9.87 -3.27
C ILE A 142 19.75 -10.44 -1.96
N GLU A 143 21.04 -10.27 -1.71
CA GLU A 143 21.67 -10.69 -0.46
C GLU A 143 21.56 -9.58 0.61
N CYS A 144 21.24 -9.97 1.84
CA CYS A 144 21.29 -9.07 2.99
C CYS A 144 22.69 -9.06 3.60
N GLY A 145 23.32 -7.89 3.68
CA GLY A 145 24.48 -7.67 4.55
C GLY A 145 24.16 -8.00 6.01
N ASN A 146 25.20 -8.19 6.83
CA ASN A 146 25.03 -8.60 8.24
C ASN A 146 24.49 -7.44 9.12
N ASP A 147 24.62 -6.21 8.64
CA ASP A 147 24.13 -5.00 9.31
C ASP A 147 22.63 -5.01 9.59
N LEU A 148 22.29 -4.60 10.81
CA LEU A 148 20.90 -4.37 11.23
C LEU A 148 20.21 -3.29 10.37
N ASN A 149 20.99 -2.35 9.81
CA ASN A 149 20.52 -1.34 8.86
C ASN A 149 19.96 -2.00 7.58
N SER A 150 20.77 -2.84 6.93
CA SER A 150 20.38 -3.59 5.73
C SER A 150 19.20 -4.53 6.02
N MET A 151 19.18 -5.18 7.19
CA MET A 151 18.04 -6.00 7.64
C MET A 151 16.73 -5.20 7.83
N ILE A 152 16.81 -3.95 8.30
CA ILE A 152 15.63 -3.07 8.43
C ILE A 152 15.06 -2.71 7.06
N ASP A 153 15.89 -2.24 6.14
CA ASP A 153 15.42 -1.69 4.86
C ASP A 153 14.92 -2.79 3.93
N LEU A 154 15.69 -3.87 3.83
CA LEU A 154 15.30 -5.07 3.09
C LEU A 154 14.02 -5.69 3.65
N GLY A 155 13.82 -5.63 4.98
CA GLY A 155 12.60 -6.07 5.64
C GLY A 155 11.34 -5.29 5.24
N LYS A 156 11.47 -4.01 4.87
CA LYS A 156 10.36 -3.19 4.34
C LYS A 156 9.97 -3.62 2.93
N VAL A 157 10.93 -4.04 2.12
CA VAL A 157 10.80 -4.20 0.65
C VAL A 157 10.56 -5.65 0.18
N VAL A 158 11.12 -6.68 0.84
CA VAL A 158 11.10 -8.08 0.34
C VAL A 158 9.72 -8.75 0.37
N ASP A 159 9.28 -9.32 -0.75
CA ASP A 159 8.03 -10.10 -0.87
C ASP A 159 8.19 -11.56 -0.40
N LEU A 160 9.38 -12.14 -0.63
CA LEU A 160 9.75 -13.48 -0.21
C LEU A 160 11.10 -13.51 0.51
N VAL A 161 11.09 -13.79 1.80
CA VAL A 161 12.30 -14.05 2.57
C VAL A 161 12.70 -15.52 2.44
N LEU A 162 13.94 -15.77 2.03
CA LEU A 162 14.62 -17.05 2.27
C LEU A 162 15.50 -16.90 3.52
N LEU A 163 14.98 -17.34 4.67
CA LEU A 163 15.65 -17.20 5.97
C LEU A 163 16.58 -18.38 6.21
N MET A 164 17.87 -18.19 6.04
CA MET A 164 18.91 -19.17 6.28
C MET A 164 19.22 -19.30 7.78
N ILE A 165 19.34 -20.55 8.24
CA ILE A 165 19.53 -20.96 9.62
C ILE A 165 20.55 -22.10 9.61
N ASP A 166 21.63 -21.97 10.37
CA ASP A 166 22.60 -23.05 10.53
C ASP A 166 21.97 -24.25 11.26
N GLY A 167 22.07 -25.44 10.66
CA GLY A 167 21.50 -26.67 11.23
C GLY A 167 22.29 -27.22 12.42
N SER A 168 23.59 -26.93 12.48
CA SER A 168 24.54 -27.39 13.49
C SER A 168 24.52 -26.50 14.75
N PHE A 169 24.55 -25.17 14.57
CA PHE A 169 24.48 -24.17 15.63
C PHE A 169 23.02 -23.93 16.06
N GLY A 170 22.13 -23.68 15.10
CA GLY A 170 20.71 -23.43 15.30
C GLY A 170 20.31 -21.97 15.00
N PHE A 171 19.41 -21.43 15.83
CA PHE A 171 18.92 -20.06 15.66
C PHE A 171 19.84 -19.05 16.35
N GLU A 172 20.29 -18.06 15.58
CA GLU A 172 21.07 -16.92 16.06
C GLU A 172 20.20 -15.69 16.33
N MET A 173 20.74 -14.73 17.09
CA MET A 173 20.02 -13.53 17.52
C MET A 173 19.56 -12.68 16.32
N GLU A 174 20.36 -12.57 15.28
CA GLU A 174 20.02 -11.89 14.02
C GLU A 174 18.79 -12.48 13.33
N THR A 175 18.70 -13.81 13.24
CA THR A 175 17.52 -14.48 12.64
C THR A 175 16.24 -14.16 13.40
N PHE A 176 16.34 -14.01 14.73
CA PHE A 176 15.24 -13.57 15.58
C PHE A 176 14.98 -12.07 15.46
N GLU A 177 16.01 -11.23 15.34
CA GLU A 177 15.87 -9.78 15.15
C GLU A 177 15.13 -9.46 13.86
N PHE A 178 15.58 -10.02 12.73
CA PHE A 178 14.92 -9.84 11.44
C PHE A 178 13.46 -10.31 11.45
N LEU A 179 13.16 -11.47 12.07
CA LEU A 179 11.77 -11.94 12.21
C LEU A 179 10.88 -10.97 13.01
N ASN A 180 11.41 -10.28 14.03
CA ASN A 180 10.64 -9.27 14.77
C ASN A 180 10.54 -7.92 14.01
N ILE A 181 11.52 -7.58 13.17
CA ILE A 181 11.45 -6.44 12.23
C ILE A 181 10.30 -6.65 11.25
N LEU A 182 10.23 -7.82 10.60
CA LEU A 182 9.12 -8.20 9.70
C LEU A 182 7.75 -8.14 10.39
N GLN A 183 7.65 -8.58 11.64
CA GLN A 183 6.41 -8.50 12.42
C GLN A 183 5.95 -7.06 12.72
N SER A 184 6.85 -6.06 12.64
CA SER A 184 6.53 -4.65 12.88
C SER A 184 6.22 -3.85 11.61
N HIS A 185 6.96 -4.09 10.52
CA HIS A 185 6.80 -3.35 9.25
C HIS A 185 5.79 -4.00 8.28
N GLY A 186 5.42 -5.26 8.50
CA GLY A 186 4.47 -6.01 7.69
C GLY A 186 5.06 -7.35 7.26
N PHE A 187 4.42 -8.45 7.64
CA PHE A 187 5.04 -9.78 7.54
C PHE A 187 4.89 -10.39 6.13
N PRO A 188 6.00 -10.56 5.36
CA PRO A 188 5.96 -11.11 4.01
C PRO A 188 5.85 -12.64 4.03
N LYS A 189 5.98 -13.30 2.88
CA LYS A 189 6.17 -14.76 2.87
C LYS A 189 7.59 -15.09 3.33
N VAL A 190 7.73 -16.09 4.21
CA VAL A 190 9.02 -16.57 4.71
C VAL A 190 9.15 -18.07 4.47
N ILE A 191 10.25 -18.47 3.84
CA ILE A 191 10.69 -19.86 3.68
C ILE A 191 11.96 -20.05 4.51
N GLY A 192 12.01 -21.12 5.31
CA GLY A 192 13.19 -21.45 6.12
C GLY A 192 14.19 -22.32 5.37
N LEU A 193 15.45 -21.89 5.38
CA LEU A 193 16.69 -22.54 4.94
C LEU A 193 17.44 -23.28 6.05
N LEU A 194 17.45 -24.62 6.17
CA LEU A 194 18.45 -25.29 7.03
C LEU A 194 19.72 -25.61 6.23
N THR A 195 20.87 -25.09 6.65
CA THR A 195 22.21 -25.36 6.07
C THR A 195 23.11 -26.15 7.03
N HIS A 196 24.34 -26.47 6.62
CA HIS A 196 25.38 -27.13 7.43
C HIS A 196 24.91 -28.40 8.17
N LEU A 197 24.19 -29.26 7.43
CA LEU A 197 23.64 -30.52 7.93
C LEU A 197 24.64 -31.68 7.79
N ASP A 198 25.56 -31.57 6.85
CA ASP A 198 26.79 -32.35 6.67
C ASP A 198 27.69 -32.37 7.93
N LEU A 199 27.78 -31.26 8.67
CA LEU A 199 28.51 -31.20 9.95
C LEU A 199 27.94 -32.18 11.01
N ILE A 200 26.66 -32.56 10.92
CA ILE A 200 25.97 -33.41 11.90
C ILE A 200 26.16 -34.89 11.58
N LYS A 201 27.35 -35.42 11.87
CA LYS A 201 27.78 -36.81 11.59
C LYS A 201 26.83 -37.93 12.08
N LYS A 202 25.95 -37.68 13.05
CA LYS A 202 25.00 -38.67 13.60
C LYS A 202 23.58 -38.47 13.06
N ALA A 203 23.08 -39.46 12.32
CA ALA A 203 21.77 -39.39 11.66
C ALA A 203 20.55 -39.28 12.60
N SER A 204 20.63 -39.78 13.85
CA SER A 204 19.58 -39.53 14.85
C SER A 204 19.57 -38.06 15.28
N THR A 205 20.71 -37.51 15.71
CA THR A 205 20.78 -36.11 16.13
C THR A 205 20.44 -35.15 14.99
N LEU A 206 20.72 -35.51 13.73
CA LEU A 206 20.26 -34.76 12.55
C LEU A 206 18.73 -34.76 12.41
N LYS A 207 18.04 -35.88 12.68
CA LYS A 207 16.57 -35.92 12.69
C LYS A 207 15.98 -35.11 13.85
N ASP A 208 16.58 -35.21 15.04
CA ASP A 208 16.11 -34.53 16.24
C ASP A 208 16.37 -33.02 16.21
N THR A 209 17.52 -32.57 15.69
CA THR A 209 17.81 -31.14 15.44
C THR A 209 16.87 -30.56 14.39
N LYS A 210 16.69 -31.22 13.24
CA LYS A 210 15.70 -30.80 12.22
C LYS A 210 14.30 -30.68 12.83
N LYS A 211 13.87 -31.64 13.66
CA LYS A 211 12.57 -31.59 14.37
C LYS A 211 12.50 -30.43 15.37
N ARG A 212 13.53 -30.22 16.20
CA ARG A 212 13.64 -29.11 17.16
C ARG A 212 13.56 -27.74 16.47
N LEU A 213 14.39 -27.54 15.44
CA LEU A 213 14.44 -26.29 14.67
C LEU A 213 13.12 -26.04 13.94
N LYS A 214 12.50 -27.07 13.36
CA LYS A 214 11.17 -26.99 12.72
C LYS A 214 10.06 -26.56 13.68
N HIS A 215 10.00 -27.13 14.88
CA HIS A 215 9.03 -26.68 15.90
C HIS A 215 9.33 -25.25 16.38
N ARG A 216 10.60 -24.85 16.49
CA ARG A 216 10.97 -23.47 16.84
C ARG A 216 10.57 -22.48 15.74
N PHE A 217 10.84 -22.79 14.48
CA PHE A 217 10.42 -22.03 13.30
C PHE A 217 8.90 -21.82 13.26
N TRP A 218 8.14 -22.90 13.52
CA TRP A 218 6.67 -22.86 13.59
C TRP A 218 6.11 -21.99 14.73
N THR A 219 6.83 -21.87 15.86
CA THR A 219 6.38 -21.06 17.01
C THR A 219 6.63 -19.56 16.87
N GLU A 220 7.50 -19.13 15.97
CA GLU A 220 7.80 -17.70 15.74
C GLU A 220 7.23 -17.14 14.42
N ILE A 221 6.79 -18.00 13.50
CA ILE A 221 6.22 -17.62 12.19
C ILE A 221 4.74 -18.03 12.12
N TYR A 222 4.47 -19.28 11.76
CA TYR A 222 3.15 -19.90 11.89
C TYR A 222 3.27 -21.43 11.85
N GLN A 223 2.30 -22.11 12.47
CA GLN A 223 2.25 -23.56 12.52
C GLN A 223 2.12 -24.15 11.11
N GLY A 224 3.10 -24.96 10.69
CA GLY A 224 3.12 -25.56 9.35
C GLY A 224 3.90 -24.78 8.29
N ALA A 225 4.60 -23.69 8.65
CA ALA A 225 5.52 -22.99 7.75
C ALA A 225 6.57 -23.93 7.12
N LYS A 226 7.01 -23.62 5.89
CA LYS A 226 7.91 -24.48 5.11
C LYS A 226 9.37 -24.23 5.50
N LEU A 227 10.06 -25.32 5.80
CA LEU A 227 11.47 -25.36 6.18
C LEU A 227 12.12 -26.46 5.34
N PHE A 228 13.06 -26.07 4.46
CA PHE A 228 13.82 -27.00 3.63
C PHE A 228 15.12 -27.41 4.33
N SER A 229 15.80 -28.41 3.76
CA SER A 229 17.13 -28.82 4.15
C SER A 229 18.02 -28.76 2.93
N LEU A 230 19.15 -28.05 3.04
CA LEU A 230 20.26 -28.08 2.10
C LEU A 230 21.36 -28.91 2.74
N SER A 231 21.72 -30.03 2.14
CA SER A 231 22.52 -31.08 2.78
C SER A 231 23.97 -30.63 3.07
N GLY A 232 24.69 -30.22 2.03
CA GLY A 232 26.09 -29.78 2.10
C GLY A 232 26.55 -29.21 0.76
N VAL A 233 27.74 -28.60 0.72
CA VAL A 233 28.24 -27.90 -0.48
C VAL A 233 29.12 -28.83 -1.33
N MET A 234 28.85 -28.89 -2.63
CA MET A 234 29.61 -29.65 -3.63
C MET A 234 30.07 -28.70 -4.76
N ASN A 235 31.36 -28.69 -5.10
CA ASN A 235 31.95 -27.82 -6.13
C ASN A 235 31.48 -26.34 -6.03
N GLY A 236 31.54 -25.80 -4.81
CA GLY A 236 31.17 -24.41 -4.48
C GLY A 236 29.67 -24.10 -4.51
N ARG A 237 28.79 -25.10 -4.69
CA ARG A 237 27.33 -24.92 -4.86
C ARG A 237 26.53 -25.93 -4.03
N TYR A 238 25.23 -25.69 -3.85
CA TYR A 238 24.32 -26.64 -3.20
C TYR A 238 23.85 -27.74 -4.18
N PRO A 239 23.31 -28.88 -3.69
CA PRO A 239 22.90 -29.99 -4.54
C PRO A 239 21.70 -29.60 -5.42
N ASP A 240 21.86 -29.73 -6.75
CA ASP A 240 20.85 -29.31 -7.73
C ASP A 240 19.46 -29.87 -7.43
N ALA A 241 19.33 -31.12 -6.96
CA ALA A 241 18.04 -31.72 -6.61
C ALA A 241 17.27 -30.97 -5.50
N GLU A 242 17.98 -30.42 -4.51
CA GLU A 242 17.39 -29.66 -3.40
C GLU A 242 17.03 -28.24 -3.85
N ILE A 243 17.87 -27.62 -4.69
CA ILE A 243 17.62 -26.32 -5.32
C ILE A 243 16.46 -26.39 -6.33
N ASN A 244 16.32 -27.49 -7.07
CA ASN A 244 15.19 -27.76 -7.98
C ASN A 244 13.86 -27.83 -7.22
N LEU A 245 13.88 -28.41 -6.01
CA LEU A 245 12.71 -28.46 -5.14
C LEU A 245 12.36 -27.06 -4.63
N LEU A 246 13.36 -26.29 -4.19
CA LEU A 246 13.20 -24.91 -3.71
C LEU A 246 12.66 -23.99 -4.81
N SER A 247 13.28 -23.96 -5.99
CA SER A 247 12.87 -23.12 -7.12
C SER A 247 11.42 -23.40 -7.53
N ARG A 248 10.99 -24.67 -7.52
CA ARG A 248 9.59 -25.04 -7.77
C ARG A 248 8.62 -24.45 -6.73
N PHE A 249 9.01 -24.37 -5.46
CA PHE A 249 8.17 -23.75 -4.42
C PHE A 249 8.14 -22.23 -4.52
N ILE A 250 9.25 -21.58 -4.91
CA ILE A 250 9.32 -20.14 -5.17
C ILE A 250 8.38 -19.77 -6.32
N SER A 251 8.51 -20.43 -7.48
CA SER A 251 7.76 -20.09 -8.70
C SER A 251 6.24 -20.22 -8.58
N VAL A 252 5.74 -21.05 -7.66
CA VAL A 252 4.29 -21.30 -7.43
C VAL A 252 3.71 -20.41 -6.29
N MET A 253 4.54 -19.66 -5.57
CA MET A 253 4.10 -18.94 -4.37
C MET A 253 3.19 -17.74 -4.71
N LYS A 254 2.10 -17.54 -3.95
CA LYS A 254 1.25 -16.35 -4.03
C LYS A 254 1.50 -15.41 -2.85
N PHE A 255 1.61 -14.12 -3.15
CA PHE A 255 1.88 -13.05 -2.18
C PHE A 255 0.57 -12.48 -1.63
N ARG A 256 0.68 -11.63 -0.60
CA ARG A 256 -0.45 -10.87 -0.04
C ARG A 256 -0.10 -9.38 -0.16
N PRO A 257 -1.02 -8.51 -0.62
CA PRO A 257 -0.80 -7.06 -0.55
C PRO A 257 -0.50 -6.64 0.89
N LEU A 258 0.50 -5.77 1.05
CA LEU A 258 0.87 -5.15 2.33
C LEU A 258 0.58 -3.65 2.24
N VAL A 259 -0.11 -3.11 3.23
CA VAL A 259 -0.64 -1.74 3.22
C VAL A 259 0.44 -0.71 2.87
N PHE A 260 1.62 -0.79 3.52
CA PHE A 260 2.74 0.12 3.26
C PHE A 260 3.22 0.07 1.78
N ARG A 261 3.42 -1.12 1.21
CA ARG A 261 3.86 -1.27 -0.21
C ARG A 261 2.82 -0.85 -1.23
N ASN A 262 1.54 -0.80 -0.84
CA ASN A 262 0.46 -0.36 -1.70
C ASN A 262 0.13 1.14 -1.51
N GLN A 263 0.75 1.81 -0.52
CA GLN A 263 0.57 3.24 -0.24
C GLN A 263 1.76 4.09 -0.68
N HIS A 264 2.99 3.58 -0.65
CA HIS A 264 4.20 4.31 -1.03
C HIS A 264 4.81 3.71 -2.30
N PRO A 265 5.11 4.50 -3.34
CA PRO A 265 5.88 4.00 -4.48
C PRO A 265 7.33 3.76 -4.05
N TYR A 266 7.98 2.73 -4.60
CA TYR A 266 9.37 2.44 -4.28
C TYR A 266 10.10 1.76 -5.44
N LEU A 267 11.41 1.98 -5.50
CA LEU A 267 12.32 1.40 -6.47
C LEU A 267 13.49 0.76 -5.72
N LEU A 268 13.89 -0.42 -6.16
CA LEU A 268 15.15 -1.04 -5.78
C LEU A 268 16.12 -0.72 -6.91
N ALA A 269 17.23 -0.04 -6.60
CA ALA A 269 18.18 0.40 -7.63
C ALA A 269 19.05 -0.79 -8.07
N ASP A 270 18.94 -1.16 -9.34
CA ASP A 270 19.73 -2.19 -9.98
C ASP A 270 21.11 -1.67 -10.42
N ARG A 271 21.21 -0.39 -10.84
CA ARG A 271 22.47 0.31 -11.18
C ARG A 271 22.49 1.73 -10.61
N ILE A 272 23.68 2.21 -10.25
CA ILE A 272 24.00 3.60 -9.90
C ILE A 272 25.04 4.13 -10.89
N GLN A 273 24.97 5.41 -11.25
CA GLN A 273 25.97 6.11 -12.06
C GLN A 273 26.05 7.60 -11.65
N ASP A 274 27.27 8.13 -11.48
CA ASP A 274 27.50 9.57 -11.31
C ASP A 274 27.46 10.23 -12.70
N MET A 275 26.69 11.31 -12.84
CA MET A 275 26.58 12.12 -14.07
C MET A 275 27.32 13.46 -13.94
N THR A 276 27.93 13.74 -12.79
CA THR A 276 28.63 15.00 -12.52
C THR A 276 29.85 15.16 -13.43
N SER A 277 30.03 16.34 -14.03
CA SER A 277 31.12 16.56 -14.98
C SER A 277 32.50 16.46 -14.31
N ARG A 278 33.45 15.80 -14.99
CA ARG A 278 34.79 15.51 -14.46
C ARG A 278 35.61 16.76 -14.12
N GLU A 279 35.28 17.90 -14.72
CA GLU A 279 35.92 19.20 -14.43
C GLU A 279 35.47 19.77 -13.09
N LEU A 280 34.16 19.81 -12.81
CA LEU A 280 33.64 20.24 -11.50
C LEU A 280 34.17 19.35 -10.35
N ILE A 281 34.31 18.05 -10.60
CA ILE A 281 34.93 17.10 -9.66
C ILE A 281 36.41 17.43 -9.41
N ARG A 282 37.14 17.91 -10.42
CA ARG A 282 38.55 18.30 -10.32
C ARG A 282 38.74 19.63 -9.60
N GLU A 283 37.84 20.59 -9.81
CA GLU A 283 37.85 21.89 -9.10
C GLU A 283 37.45 21.74 -7.63
N ASN A 284 36.37 21.01 -7.35
CA ASN A 284 35.90 20.73 -6.00
C ASN A 284 35.49 19.25 -5.85
N PRO A 285 36.39 18.38 -5.37
CA PRO A 285 36.08 16.97 -5.12
C PRO A 285 34.88 16.73 -4.20
N LYS A 286 34.55 17.70 -3.34
CA LYS A 286 33.44 17.64 -2.36
C LYS A 286 32.15 18.33 -2.84
N ILE A 287 32.02 18.62 -4.13
CA ILE A 287 30.75 19.06 -4.70
C ILE A 287 29.71 17.94 -4.60
N ASP A 288 28.47 18.31 -4.24
CA ASP A 288 27.32 17.40 -4.29
C ASP A 288 27.08 16.94 -5.75
N ARG A 289 26.59 15.70 -5.90
CA ARG A 289 26.60 14.97 -7.17
C ARG A 289 25.21 14.83 -7.77
N THR A 290 25.15 14.86 -9.10
CA THR A 290 23.98 14.44 -9.86
C THR A 290 24.12 12.95 -10.15
N ILE A 291 23.24 12.13 -9.56
CA ILE A 291 23.29 10.67 -9.66
C ILE A 291 22.09 10.17 -10.46
N THR A 292 22.33 9.19 -11.33
CA THR A 292 21.25 8.40 -11.93
C THR A 292 21.13 7.03 -11.28
N LEU A 293 19.90 6.68 -10.87
CA LEU A 293 19.54 5.38 -10.32
C LEU A 293 18.59 4.66 -11.28
N TYR A 294 18.98 3.47 -11.72
CA TYR A 294 18.20 2.64 -12.64
C TYR A 294 17.52 1.51 -11.87
N GLY A 295 16.23 1.25 -12.12
CA GLY A 295 15.54 0.14 -11.48
C GLY A 295 14.09 -0.02 -11.90
N TYR A 296 13.47 -1.11 -11.44
CA TYR A 296 12.03 -1.35 -11.65
C TYR A 296 11.18 -0.67 -10.57
N LEU A 297 10.16 0.08 -10.97
CA LEU A 297 9.21 0.71 -10.03
C LEU A 297 8.23 -0.32 -9.42
N ARG A 298 7.80 -0.11 -8.17
CA ARG A 298 6.87 -0.96 -7.43
C ARG A 298 5.89 -0.16 -6.55
N GLY A 299 4.75 -0.77 -6.26
CA GLY A 299 3.71 -0.22 -5.38
C GLY A 299 2.63 0.54 -6.17
N PRO A 300 2.17 1.72 -5.71
CA PRO A 300 1.49 2.69 -6.56
C PRO A 300 2.48 3.36 -7.53
N ASN A 301 1.98 4.29 -8.33
CA ASN A 301 2.75 5.01 -9.34
C ASN A 301 3.63 6.10 -8.72
N LEU A 302 4.70 6.48 -9.43
CA LEU A 302 5.57 7.61 -9.07
C LEU A 302 5.12 8.87 -9.82
N PRO A 303 4.94 10.04 -9.16
CA PRO A 303 4.62 11.27 -9.87
C PRO A 303 5.77 11.67 -10.82
N PRO A 304 5.47 12.27 -11.97
CA PRO A 304 6.46 12.49 -13.05
C PRO A 304 7.42 13.66 -12.79
N ARG A 305 7.03 14.63 -11.97
CA ARG A 305 7.82 15.81 -11.61
C ARG A 305 7.84 16.00 -10.09
N ASN A 306 8.92 16.61 -9.58
CA ASN A 306 9.11 16.99 -8.16
C ASN A 306 8.84 15.84 -7.17
N ALA A 307 9.26 14.63 -7.52
CA ALA A 307 9.03 13.45 -6.68
C ALA A 307 9.96 13.47 -5.46
N LYS A 308 9.42 13.80 -4.28
CA LYS A 308 10.16 13.71 -3.01
C LYS A 308 10.40 12.24 -2.63
N ILE A 309 11.66 11.90 -2.43
CA ILE A 309 12.12 10.53 -2.15
C ILE A 309 12.94 10.48 -0.86
N HIS A 310 13.00 9.31 -0.24
CA HIS A 310 13.95 8.99 0.83
C HIS A 310 14.80 7.80 0.41
N ILE A 311 16.13 7.96 0.51
CA ILE A 311 17.08 6.86 0.35
C ILE A 311 17.54 6.46 1.77
N PRO A 312 17.15 5.28 2.30
CA PRO A 312 17.46 4.86 3.66
C PRO A 312 18.96 4.78 3.94
N GLY A 313 19.51 5.85 4.52
CA GLY A 313 20.92 5.97 4.85
C GLY A 313 21.70 7.04 4.09
N ALA A 314 21.08 7.73 3.13
CA ALA A 314 21.60 8.98 2.58
C ALA A 314 20.82 10.17 3.13
N GLY A 315 19.56 10.35 2.70
CA GLY A 315 18.71 11.46 3.13
C GLY A 315 17.31 11.45 2.53
N ASP A 316 16.57 12.52 2.79
CA ASP A 316 15.44 12.94 1.96
C ASP A 316 16.02 13.74 0.77
N LEU A 317 15.57 13.46 -0.45
CA LEU A 317 16.08 14.01 -1.71
C LEU A 317 14.91 14.28 -2.67
N GLU A 318 15.19 14.95 -3.80
CA GLU A 318 14.22 15.21 -4.85
C GLU A 318 14.71 14.67 -6.20
N VAL A 319 13.80 14.07 -6.96
CA VAL A 319 14.08 13.60 -8.32
C VAL A 319 13.94 14.77 -9.29
N SER A 320 14.99 15.08 -10.04
CA SER A 320 15.01 16.15 -11.05
C SER A 320 14.35 15.71 -12.35
N ASN A 321 14.58 14.46 -12.77
CA ASN A 321 14.03 13.89 -14.00
C ASN A 321 13.70 12.39 -13.85
N VAL A 322 12.67 11.93 -14.56
CA VAL A 322 12.22 10.54 -14.59
C VAL A 322 12.13 10.08 -16.04
N GLU A 323 13.04 9.21 -16.46
CA GLU A 323 13.05 8.65 -17.81
C GLU A 323 12.63 7.18 -17.77
N ARG A 324 11.66 6.81 -18.60
CA ARG A 324 11.30 5.41 -18.82
C ARG A 324 12.30 4.77 -19.79
N LEU A 325 12.72 3.55 -19.49
CA LEU A 325 13.56 2.76 -20.39
C LEU A 325 12.87 1.47 -20.85
N SER A 326 13.44 0.85 -21.88
CA SER A 326 13.11 -0.53 -22.27
C SER A 326 13.43 -1.50 -21.14
N ASP A 327 12.65 -2.58 -21.06
CA ASP A 327 12.75 -3.58 -19.99
C ASP A 327 13.96 -4.51 -20.21
N PRO A 328 14.96 -4.59 -19.30
CA PRO A 328 16.15 -5.43 -19.49
C PRO A 328 15.91 -6.93 -19.23
N CYS A 329 14.73 -7.31 -18.74
CA CYS A 329 14.33 -8.70 -18.54
C CYS A 329 12.84 -8.87 -18.92
N PRO A 330 12.51 -8.71 -20.23
CA PRO A 330 11.14 -8.83 -20.71
C PRO A 330 10.59 -10.24 -20.48
N LEU A 331 9.28 -10.32 -20.28
CA LEU A 331 8.58 -11.61 -20.25
C LEU A 331 8.42 -12.15 -21.69
N PRO A 332 8.57 -13.46 -21.91
CA PRO A 332 8.61 -14.03 -23.26
C PRO A 332 7.23 -14.03 -23.94
N THR A 333 7.22 -13.78 -25.25
CA THR A 333 6.05 -13.45 -26.09
C THR A 333 5.24 -14.65 -26.59
N LEU A 334 4.08 -14.35 -27.20
CA LEU A 334 3.01 -15.25 -27.67
C LEU A 334 3.47 -16.54 -28.36
N GLU A 335 4.46 -16.48 -29.25
CA GLU A 335 4.98 -17.69 -29.94
C GLU A 335 5.49 -18.74 -28.94
N SER A 336 6.19 -18.27 -27.91
CA SER A 336 6.70 -19.10 -26.83
C SER A 336 5.57 -19.63 -25.95
N GLU A 337 4.42 -18.95 -25.90
CA GLU A 337 3.34 -19.20 -24.94
C GLU A 337 2.65 -20.55 -25.16
N ARG A 338 2.48 -20.95 -26.43
CA ARG A 338 1.82 -22.22 -26.85
C ARG A 338 2.42 -23.50 -26.22
N ARG A 339 3.71 -23.51 -25.83
CA ARG A 339 4.40 -24.69 -25.26
C ARG A 339 4.52 -24.63 -23.72
N ARG A 340 4.12 -25.65 -22.96
CA ARG A 340 4.17 -25.64 -21.47
C ARG A 340 5.57 -25.40 -20.84
N LYS A 341 6.66 -25.67 -21.57
CA LYS A 341 8.06 -25.47 -21.14
C LYS A 341 8.59 -24.14 -21.71
N MET A 342 9.29 -23.35 -20.92
CA MET A 342 10.00 -22.17 -21.46
C MET A 342 11.17 -22.58 -22.36
N GLY A 343 11.41 -21.79 -23.42
CA GLY A 343 12.63 -21.87 -24.23
C GLY A 343 13.88 -21.49 -23.42
N GLU A 344 15.05 -21.61 -24.05
CA GLU A 344 16.32 -21.32 -23.37
C GLU A 344 16.75 -19.86 -23.56
N LYS A 345 16.54 -19.28 -24.76
CA LYS A 345 16.68 -17.83 -25.05
C LYS A 345 15.84 -16.94 -24.11
N ALA A 346 14.75 -17.48 -23.54
CA ALA A 346 13.87 -16.79 -22.59
C ALA A 346 14.36 -16.77 -21.12
N LYS A 347 15.54 -17.32 -20.81
CA LYS A 347 16.07 -17.43 -19.44
C LYS A 347 17.03 -16.29 -19.08
N LEU A 348 16.57 -15.06 -19.34
CA LEU A 348 17.38 -13.85 -19.21
C LEU A 348 17.80 -13.58 -17.75
N ILE A 349 18.93 -12.87 -17.65
CA ILE A 349 19.54 -12.38 -16.41
C ILE A 349 19.90 -10.90 -16.58
N HIS A 350 19.60 -10.09 -15.58
CA HIS A 350 20.05 -8.70 -15.46
C HIS A 350 20.65 -8.49 -14.07
N ALA A 351 21.95 -8.16 -14.03
CA ALA A 351 22.72 -8.04 -12.80
C ALA A 351 23.93 -7.10 -12.99
N PRO A 352 23.71 -5.80 -13.26
CA PRO A 352 24.77 -4.89 -13.71
C PRO A 352 25.83 -4.57 -12.64
N MET A 353 25.59 -4.93 -11.37
CA MET A 353 26.58 -4.86 -10.27
C MET A 353 27.34 -6.19 -10.04
N SER A 354 27.07 -7.24 -10.81
CA SER A 354 27.69 -8.56 -10.67
C SER A 354 28.59 -8.90 -11.86
N ASP A 355 29.54 -9.82 -11.64
CA ASP A 355 30.20 -10.58 -12.72
C ASP A 355 29.15 -11.43 -13.47
N VAL A 356 28.84 -11.04 -14.71
CA VAL A 356 27.98 -11.79 -15.62
C VAL A 356 28.81 -12.25 -16.82
N GLY A 357 29.07 -13.56 -16.88
CA GLY A 357 29.78 -14.16 -18.01
C GLY A 357 31.29 -13.89 -18.04
N GLY A 358 31.88 -13.36 -16.97
CA GLY A 358 33.28 -12.96 -16.89
C GLY A 358 33.47 -11.44 -16.85
N VAL A 359 32.44 -10.64 -17.16
CA VAL A 359 32.50 -9.17 -17.19
C VAL A 359 31.88 -8.59 -15.93
N MET A 360 32.63 -7.74 -15.22
CA MET A 360 32.19 -6.99 -14.04
C MET A 360 32.42 -5.49 -14.25
N TYR A 361 31.37 -4.68 -14.03
CA TYR A 361 31.42 -3.22 -14.11
C TYR A 361 31.61 -2.62 -12.72
N ASP A 362 32.54 -1.67 -12.58
CA ASP A 362 32.77 -0.90 -11.34
C ASP A 362 33.00 0.58 -11.67
N LYS A 363 31.96 1.40 -11.46
CA LYS A 363 31.89 2.81 -11.86
C LYS A 363 32.20 2.98 -13.36
N ASP A 364 33.39 3.44 -13.70
CA ASP A 364 33.86 3.69 -15.07
C ASP A 364 34.77 2.55 -15.61
N ALA A 365 35.14 1.59 -14.76
CA ALA A 365 36.05 0.49 -15.09
C ALA A 365 35.29 -0.80 -15.45
N VAL A 366 35.85 -1.58 -16.38
CA VAL A 366 35.33 -2.89 -16.79
C VAL A 366 36.41 -3.94 -16.56
N TYR A 367 36.16 -4.86 -15.63
CA TYR A 367 37.05 -5.99 -15.33
C TYR A 367 36.56 -7.23 -16.09
N ILE A 368 37.43 -7.83 -16.90
CA ILE A 368 37.10 -9.02 -17.70
C ILE A 368 37.97 -10.20 -17.26
N ASN A 369 37.35 -11.20 -16.64
CA ASN A 369 37.98 -12.46 -16.24
C ASN A 369 37.94 -13.47 -17.39
N VAL A 370 38.87 -13.34 -18.34
CA VAL A 370 39.08 -14.36 -19.38
C VAL A 370 39.68 -15.63 -18.73
N PRO A 371 39.13 -16.84 -18.97
CA PRO A 371 39.69 -18.08 -18.44
C PRO A 371 40.93 -18.53 -19.24
N GLY A 372 42.03 -17.79 -19.12
CA GLY A 372 43.32 -18.03 -19.76
C GLY A 372 44.41 -17.09 -19.20
N SER A 373 45.67 -17.34 -19.52
CA SER A 373 46.83 -16.60 -18.96
C SER A 373 47.39 -15.54 -19.92
N PHE A 374 46.52 -14.68 -20.48
CA PHE A 374 46.88 -13.64 -21.45
C PHE A 374 47.59 -12.42 -20.83
N SER A 375 48.37 -12.62 -19.76
CA SER A 375 49.07 -11.58 -19.03
C SER A 375 50.53 -11.46 -19.46
N LYS A 376 50.94 -10.23 -19.80
CA LYS A 376 52.33 -9.88 -20.13
C LYS A 376 53.27 -10.29 -18.99
N GLY A 377 54.17 -11.24 -19.25
CA GLY A 377 55.10 -11.81 -18.26
C GLY A 377 54.68 -13.15 -17.63
N GLY A 378 53.67 -13.85 -18.16
CA GLY A 378 53.39 -15.24 -17.78
C GLY A 378 54.45 -16.23 -18.29
N ASP A 379 54.83 -17.20 -17.44
CA ASP A 379 55.86 -18.24 -17.70
C ASP A 379 55.34 -19.41 -18.57
N ALA A 380 54.47 -19.09 -19.54
CA ALA A 380 53.81 -20.04 -20.43
C ALA A 380 54.42 -19.96 -21.85
N PRO A 381 54.38 -21.06 -22.65
CA PRO A 381 54.88 -21.04 -24.02
C PRO A 381 54.00 -20.16 -24.91
N GLN A 382 54.49 -18.95 -25.22
CA GLN A 382 53.80 -17.94 -26.01
C GLN A 382 53.67 -18.36 -27.49
N GLY A 383 52.46 -18.24 -28.03
CA GLY A 383 52.22 -18.36 -29.47
C GLY A 383 52.80 -17.17 -30.26
N GLU A 384 52.95 -17.32 -31.58
CA GLU A 384 53.50 -16.27 -32.43
C GLU A 384 52.55 -15.05 -32.51
N GLY A 385 51.24 -15.29 -32.67
CA GLY A 385 50.23 -14.23 -32.57
C GLY A 385 50.15 -13.54 -31.20
N GLU A 386 50.46 -14.23 -30.10
CA GLU A 386 50.52 -13.58 -28.77
C GLU A 386 51.69 -12.61 -28.67
N LYS A 387 52.83 -12.91 -29.31
CA LYS A 387 53.99 -12.00 -29.39
C LYS A 387 53.68 -10.81 -30.29
N MET A 388 53.10 -11.06 -31.47
CA MET A 388 52.69 -10.02 -32.42
C MET A 388 51.77 -8.98 -31.75
N VAL A 389 50.76 -9.43 -31.01
CA VAL A 389 49.87 -8.54 -30.24
C VAL A 389 50.60 -7.79 -29.11
N MET A 390 51.55 -8.42 -28.41
CA MET A 390 52.34 -7.72 -27.39
C MET A 390 53.32 -6.69 -27.97
N GLU A 391 53.87 -6.95 -29.16
CA GLU A 391 54.77 -6.03 -29.88
C GLU A 391 53.98 -4.86 -30.48
N MET A 392 52.79 -5.11 -31.05
CA MET A 392 51.84 -4.07 -31.44
C MET A 392 51.40 -3.20 -30.24
N GLN A 393 51.20 -3.79 -29.05
CA GLN A 393 50.83 -3.03 -27.85
C GLN A 393 51.97 -2.12 -27.33
N ASP A 394 53.23 -2.43 -27.61
CA ASP A 394 54.39 -1.59 -27.27
C ASP A 394 54.79 -0.61 -28.41
N ALA A 395 54.13 -0.68 -29.58
CA ALA A 395 54.43 0.13 -30.75
C ALA A 395 53.97 1.60 -30.56
N ASN A 396 54.82 2.42 -29.96
CA ASN A 396 54.60 3.86 -29.74
C ASN A 396 54.72 4.72 -31.03
N ARG A 397 54.41 4.15 -32.20
CA ARG A 397 54.45 4.81 -33.52
C ARG A 397 53.29 4.29 -34.37
N THR A 398 52.66 5.15 -35.16
CA THR A 398 51.63 4.68 -36.10
C THR A 398 52.27 3.90 -37.26
N PHE A 399 51.46 3.08 -37.94
CA PHE A 399 51.90 2.40 -39.17
C PHE A 399 52.33 3.43 -40.24
N ALA A 400 51.55 4.51 -40.38
CA ALA A 400 51.87 5.65 -41.24
C ALA A 400 53.21 6.34 -40.88
N ASP A 401 53.58 6.46 -39.60
CA ASP A 401 54.91 6.97 -39.20
C ASP A 401 56.02 6.02 -39.64
N ASN A 402 55.81 4.71 -39.53
CA ASN A 402 56.82 3.73 -39.95
C ASN A 402 56.97 3.68 -41.48
N ILE A 403 55.88 3.85 -42.24
CA ILE A 403 55.91 4.04 -43.70
C ILE A 403 56.65 5.34 -44.07
N LYS A 404 56.35 6.47 -43.40
CA LYS A 404 57.04 7.76 -43.62
C LYS A 404 58.54 7.71 -43.27
N ASN A 405 58.98 6.73 -42.46
CA ASN A 405 60.38 6.48 -42.14
C ASN A 405 61.02 5.34 -42.98
N SER A 406 60.31 4.72 -43.93
CA SER A 406 60.82 3.59 -44.71
C SER A 406 61.38 4.00 -46.08
N GLU A 407 62.70 3.89 -46.24
CA GLU A 407 63.40 4.25 -47.48
C GLU A 407 63.22 3.17 -48.58
N ILE A 408 62.20 3.31 -49.44
CA ILE A 408 62.04 2.42 -50.59
C ILE A 408 63.16 2.66 -51.63
N ARG A 409 63.84 1.58 -52.06
CA ARG A 409 64.94 1.62 -53.05
C ARG A 409 64.54 0.84 -54.31
N LEU A 410 64.39 1.55 -55.43
CA LEU A 410 63.93 0.98 -56.70
C LEU A 410 64.85 -0.11 -57.28
N PHE A 411 66.17 -0.05 -57.04
CA PHE A 411 67.13 -1.06 -57.49
C PHE A 411 68.24 -1.28 -56.47
N GLY A 412 68.66 -2.54 -56.26
CA GLY A 412 69.61 -2.95 -55.22
C GLY A 412 71.06 -2.44 -55.33
N HIS A 413 71.32 -1.44 -56.17
CA HIS A 413 72.64 -0.81 -56.38
C HIS A 413 72.61 0.72 -56.26
N SER A 414 71.45 1.35 -55.99
CA SER A 414 71.36 2.80 -55.79
C SER A 414 71.75 3.21 -54.37
N SER A 415 72.59 4.24 -54.25
CA SER A 415 73.16 4.72 -52.97
C SER A 415 72.43 5.92 -52.34
N ALA A 416 71.31 6.34 -52.92
CA ALA A 416 70.45 7.41 -52.39
C ALA A 416 69.00 6.91 -52.26
N PRO A 417 68.31 7.17 -51.14
CA PRO A 417 66.90 6.87 -50.96
C PRO A 417 66.00 7.93 -51.62
N LEU A 418 64.71 7.64 -51.70
CA LEU A 418 63.67 8.59 -52.10
C LEU A 418 62.94 9.14 -50.87
N GLU A 419 63.17 10.41 -50.53
CA GLU A 419 62.31 11.16 -49.61
C GLU A 419 61.08 11.68 -50.37
N VAL A 420 59.87 11.37 -49.91
CA VAL A 420 58.62 11.88 -50.50
C VAL A 420 58.31 13.27 -49.94
N SER A 421 59.01 14.28 -50.45
CA SER A 421 58.70 15.69 -50.13
C SER A 421 57.41 16.14 -50.82
N GLN A 422 56.34 16.37 -50.07
CA GLN A 422 55.07 16.91 -50.61
C GLN A 422 55.28 18.30 -51.25
N VAL A 423 55.08 18.41 -52.56
CA VAL A 423 55.18 19.68 -53.29
C VAL A 423 53.78 20.28 -53.47
N LYS A 424 53.38 21.17 -52.56
CA LYS A 424 52.21 22.05 -52.78
C LYS A 424 52.49 22.96 -54.00
N GLN A 425 51.77 22.75 -55.11
CA GLN A 425 51.88 23.60 -56.32
C GLN A 425 50.58 24.35 -56.63
N GLN A 426 50.50 25.54 -56.05
CA GLN A 426 49.50 26.58 -56.26
C GLN A 426 49.42 26.99 -57.75
N ARG A 427 48.22 26.89 -58.37
CA ARG A 427 47.99 27.21 -59.80
C ARG A 427 47.31 28.56 -59.99
N VAL A 428 48.09 29.60 -60.28
CA VAL A 428 47.57 30.90 -60.73
C VAL A 428 47.63 31.02 -62.26
N ARG A 429 46.53 31.48 -62.88
CA ARG A 429 46.39 31.64 -64.35
C ARG A 429 47.18 32.85 -64.89
N ARG A 430 47.68 32.78 -66.13
CA ARG A 430 47.85 33.98 -66.98
C ARG A 430 47.89 33.71 -68.50
N ALA A 431 46.93 34.34 -69.20
CA ALA A 431 46.92 34.82 -70.59
C ALA A 431 47.42 33.94 -71.77
N ALA A 432 46.65 33.93 -72.85
CA ALA A 432 46.95 33.25 -74.11
C ALA A 432 47.17 34.22 -75.29
N ALA A 433 47.68 33.70 -76.42
CA ALA A 433 47.65 34.35 -77.73
C ALA A 433 47.41 33.29 -78.85
N PRO A 434 46.78 33.65 -79.99
CA PRO A 434 45.79 32.72 -80.59
C PRO A 434 45.98 32.42 -82.09
N ARG A 435 45.15 31.49 -82.63
CA ARG A 435 44.69 31.55 -84.03
C ARG A 435 43.40 30.77 -84.32
N SER A 436 42.38 31.49 -84.84
CA SER A 436 41.25 31.06 -85.71
C SER A 436 40.53 29.71 -85.46
N GLY A 437 39.20 29.66 -85.23
CA GLY A 437 38.19 30.74 -85.19
C GLY A 437 36.79 30.24 -84.74
N GLY A 438 35.90 31.16 -84.33
CA GLY A 438 34.53 30.89 -83.79
C GLY A 438 33.43 30.80 -84.87
N PRO A 439 32.14 31.12 -84.62
CA PRO A 439 31.50 31.83 -83.46
C PRO A 439 30.54 30.92 -82.63
N MET A 440 29.70 31.34 -81.65
CA MET A 440 29.70 32.37 -80.56
C MET A 440 28.40 32.17 -79.69
N LEU A 441 28.21 32.94 -78.59
CA LEU A 441 27.18 32.85 -77.52
C LEU A 441 27.41 31.68 -76.54
N GLY A 442 27.46 31.83 -75.21
CA GLY A 442 27.36 33.01 -74.31
C GLY A 442 26.12 32.93 -73.39
N SER A 443 26.16 33.23 -72.08
CA SER A 443 27.27 33.58 -71.15
C SER A 443 26.93 33.07 -69.73
N ALA A 444 27.88 33.15 -68.80
CA ALA A 444 27.67 32.95 -67.36
C ALA A 444 28.14 34.19 -66.56
N ASP A 445 27.79 34.23 -65.27
CA ASP A 445 28.39 35.00 -64.15
C ASP A 445 28.23 34.07 -62.91
N ASP A 446 29.26 33.66 -62.17
CA ASP A 446 30.09 34.37 -61.15
C ASP A 446 29.31 34.71 -59.86
N ALA A 447 29.84 34.66 -58.62
CA ALA A 447 31.02 34.05 -57.96
C ALA A 447 30.79 34.17 -56.39
N ASP A 448 31.65 33.99 -55.38
CA ASP A 448 33.10 33.69 -55.18
C ASP A 448 33.38 33.33 -53.67
N LEU A 449 34.58 32.84 -53.30
CA LEU A 449 35.20 32.76 -51.92
C LEU A 449 34.61 31.77 -50.85
N ASP A 450 35.34 31.16 -49.88
CA ASP A 450 36.80 31.00 -49.59
C ASP A 450 37.11 29.84 -48.58
N GLU A 451 38.42 29.56 -48.38
CA GLU A 451 39.21 28.56 -47.58
C GLU A 451 38.77 28.25 -46.09
N ASP A 452 39.24 27.24 -45.30
CA ASP A 452 40.40 26.30 -45.34
C ASP A 452 40.21 25.03 -44.42
N ASP A 453 41.18 24.09 -44.48
CA ASP A 453 41.63 23.04 -43.50
C ASP A 453 40.90 21.67 -43.38
N GLY A 454 41.68 20.56 -43.20
CA GLY A 454 41.14 19.26 -42.71
C GLY A 454 41.54 17.90 -43.35
N SER A 455 42.78 17.67 -43.81
CA SER A 455 43.32 16.34 -44.25
C SER A 455 43.27 15.22 -43.17
N GLU A 456 43.23 13.89 -43.41
CA GLU A 456 43.32 12.98 -44.61
C GLU A 456 42.69 11.57 -44.26
N GLU A 457 42.67 10.59 -45.19
CA GLU A 457 41.95 9.27 -45.19
C GLU A 457 42.74 8.01 -44.66
N GLU A 458 42.02 6.88 -44.42
CA GLU A 458 42.29 5.41 -44.74
C GLU A 458 43.69 4.72 -44.42
N ASP A 459 43.94 3.38 -44.33
CA ASP A 459 43.15 2.11 -44.30
C ASP A 459 43.96 0.91 -43.64
N ASP A 460 43.77 -0.36 -44.08
CA ASP A 460 44.67 -1.58 -44.01
C ASP A 460 44.70 -2.50 -42.73
N PHE A 461 44.96 -3.84 -42.76
CA PHE A 461 44.71 -4.97 -43.72
C PHE A 461 45.01 -6.39 -43.07
N GLU A 462 45.24 -7.44 -43.89
CA GLU A 462 45.66 -8.86 -43.62
C GLU A 462 44.53 -9.85 -43.20
N ASP A 463 44.11 -10.92 -43.93
CA ASP A 463 44.73 -12.07 -44.69
C ASP A 463 44.86 -13.36 -43.83
N GLU A 464 44.78 -14.64 -44.28
CA GLU A 464 44.83 -15.36 -45.59
C GLU A 464 43.49 -16.17 -45.84
N ASP A 465 43.23 -17.12 -46.79
CA ASP A 465 44.00 -17.84 -47.84
C ASP A 465 43.11 -18.46 -48.98
N VAL A 466 43.80 -18.93 -50.05
CA VAL A 466 43.61 -19.82 -51.24
C VAL A 466 42.79 -21.15 -51.06
N GLU A 467 42.15 -21.83 -52.05
CA GLU A 467 41.91 -21.71 -53.52
C GLU A 467 40.69 -22.57 -54.00
N GLY A 468 40.27 -22.43 -55.27
CA GLY A 468 39.95 -23.59 -56.14
C GLY A 468 38.57 -23.71 -56.80
N LEU A 469 38.51 -23.66 -58.14
CA LEU A 469 37.32 -23.99 -58.96
C LEU A 469 37.71 -24.55 -60.35
N VAL A 470 37.34 -25.81 -60.69
CA VAL A 470 37.26 -26.31 -62.08
C VAL A 470 36.41 -27.58 -62.24
N ASN A 471 35.77 -27.68 -63.41
CA ASN A 471 34.92 -28.75 -63.99
C ASN A 471 35.25 -30.23 -63.71
N GLY A 472 34.22 -31.11 -63.72
CA GLY A 472 34.40 -32.51 -64.19
C GLY A 472 33.34 -33.57 -63.82
N LEU A 473 32.34 -33.76 -64.71
CA LEU A 473 31.68 -35.03 -65.13
C LEU A 473 30.96 -35.97 -64.11
N ASP A 474 29.75 -36.39 -64.54
CA ASP A 474 29.01 -37.67 -64.35
C ASP A 474 28.68 -38.15 -62.89
N ASP A 475 27.61 -38.91 -62.59
CA ASP A 475 26.71 -39.76 -63.40
C ASP A 475 25.29 -39.93 -62.76
N GLU A 476 24.32 -40.47 -63.53
CA GLU A 476 22.98 -41.08 -63.25
C GLU A 476 22.29 -41.04 -61.85
N SER A 477 20.94 -40.97 -61.67
CA SER A 477 19.77 -41.14 -62.58
C SER A 477 18.43 -40.59 -61.99
N ASP A 478 17.54 -40.07 -62.85
CA ASP A 478 16.04 -40.08 -62.86
C ASP A 478 15.20 -39.67 -61.61
N GLN A 479 13.98 -39.09 -61.72
CA GLN A 479 12.98 -39.14 -62.82
C GLN A 479 12.12 -37.84 -62.94
N GLU A 480 11.41 -37.70 -64.06
CA GLU A 480 10.50 -36.62 -64.56
C GLU A 480 9.40 -36.15 -63.55
N GLY A 481 8.72 -34.99 -63.68
CA GLY A 481 8.62 -33.86 -64.63
C GLY A 481 7.61 -32.83 -64.06
N ASP A 482 7.20 -31.69 -64.64
CA ASP A 482 7.39 -31.02 -65.95
C ASP A 482 7.37 -29.47 -65.74
N LEU A 483 7.69 -28.67 -66.76
CA LEU A 483 7.94 -27.22 -66.71
C LEU A 483 6.72 -26.33 -67.04
N ARG A 484 6.71 -25.09 -66.52
CA ARG A 484 6.62 -23.84 -67.32
C ARG A 484 6.78 -22.55 -66.50
N TYR A 485 7.77 -21.74 -66.88
CA TYR A 485 7.82 -20.25 -66.95
C TYR A 485 7.17 -19.42 -65.81
N ALA A 486 7.95 -18.68 -64.99
CA ALA A 486 8.68 -17.41 -65.28
C ALA A 486 7.81 -16.18 -64.92
N GLU A 487 8.33 -15.03 -64.46
CA GLU A 487 9.71 -14.52 -64.25
C GLU A 487 9.73 -13.72 -62.90
N SER A 488 10.87 -13.57 -62.23
CA SER A 488 11.74 -12.35 -62.19
C SER A 488 11.02 -10.98 -62.09
N ASP A 489 11.45 -10.03 -61.25
CA ASP A 489 12.56 -10.10 -60.28
C ASP A 489 12.45 -9.09 -59.12
N SER A 490 13.39 -9.25 -58.18
CA SER A 490 13.85 -8.27 -57.16
C SER A 490 14.04 -6.85 -57.76
N ASP A 491 13.82 -5.75 -57.06
CA ASP A 491 14.72 -5.23 -56.01
C ASP A 491 14.05 -4.23 -55.03
N ASN A 492 14.70 -4.05 -53.87
CA ASN A 492 14.47 -2.91 -52.99
C ASN A 492 15.47 -1.79 -53.31
N ASP A 493 15.08 -0.54 -53.08
CA ASP A 493 16.00 0.45 -52.49
C ASP A 493 15.20 1.45 -51.63
N ASP A 494 15.77 1.90 -50.52
CA ASP A 494 15.17 2.85 -49.57
C ASP A 494 15.38 4.30 -50.01
N LEU A 495 14.39 5.19 -49.82
CA LEU A 495 14.50 6.46 -49.05
C LEU A 495 13.28 7.42 -49.18
N GLU A 496 13.22 8.41 -48.29
CA GLU A 496 12.41 9.65 -48.31
C GLU A 496 10.86 9.58 -48.19
N LEU A 497 10.40 9.05 -47.05
CA LEU A 497 9.79 9.89 -45.99
C LEU A 497 8.86 11.07 -46.43
N ALA A 498 7.60 10.80 -46.79
CA ALA A 498 6.53 11.82 -46.76
C ALA A 498 5.13 11.26 -46.46
N THR A 499 4.45 11.86 -45.47
CA THR A 499 2.99 11.88 -45.22
C THR A 499 2.12 10.73 -45.78
N GLY A 500 1.86 9.70 -44.96
CA GLY A 500 0.77 8.76 -45.21
C GLY A 500 -0.59 9.29 -44.72
N PHE A 501 -1.65 9.13 -45.52
CA PHE A 501 -3.04 9.03 -45.08
C PHE A 501 -3.86 8.30 -46.16
N GLN A 502 -4.00 6.98 -46.03
CA GLN A 502 -4.89 6.17 -46.83
C GLN A 502 -6.05 5.71 -45.93
N GLN A 503 -7.29 5.95 -46.34
CA GLN A 503 -8.47 5.81 -45.50
C GLN A 503 -9.24 4.54 -45.88
N ASP A 504 -9.15 3.51 -45.03
CA ASP A 504 -9.80 2.22 -45.29
C ASP A 504 -11.34 2.34 -45.35
N GLY A 505 -11.91 1.76 -46.41
CA GLY A 505 -13.35 1.67 -46.61
C GLY A 505 -14.00 0.69 -45.65
N LYS A 506 -15.18 1.03 -45.15
CA LYS A 506 -15.93 0.22 -44.19
C LYS A 506 -16.67 -0.91 -44.89
N ILE A 507 -16.15 -2.14 -44.76
CA ILE A 507 -16.82 -3.35 -45.25
C ILE A 507 -18.16 -3.56 -44.51
N VAL A 508 -19.23 -3.77 -45.28
CA VAL A 508 -20.50 -4.34 -44.82
C VAL A 508 -20.93 -5.36 -45.86
N ASN A 509 -21.06 -6.62 -45.45
CA ASN A 509 -21.61 -7.68 -46.30
C ASN A 509 -23.15 -7.62 -46.25
N ILE A 510 -23.78 -7.82 -47.40
CA ILE A 510 -25.12 -8.40 -47.52
C ILE A 510 -24.97 -9.52 -48.55
N ASP A 511 -25.50 -10.70 -48.21
CA ASP A 511 -25.28 -11.94 -48.97
C ASP A 511 -26.25 -12.08 -50.18
N ASP A 512 -26.01 -13.14 -50.96
CA ASP A 512 -26.65 -13.58 -52.21
C ASP A 512 -28.21 -13.50 -52.25
N ASP A 513 -28.87 -13.41 -53.42
CA ASP A 513 -29.14 -14.58 -54.28
C ASP A 513 -29.38 -14.28 -55.80
N GLU A 514 -29.24 -15.37 -56.56
CA GLU A 514 -29.33 -15.71 -58.01
C GLU A 514 -30.17 -14.87 -59.02
N GLU A 515 -29.48 -14.48 -60.12
CA GLU A 515 -29.72 -14.82 -61.55
C GLU A 515 -31.13 -14.70 -62.23
N PHE A 516 -31.19 -13.84 -63.28
CA PHE A 516 -32.03 -13.83 -64.51
C PHE A 516 -33.55 -14.16 -64.49
N ASP A 517 -34.35 -13.26 -65.08
CA ASP A 517 -35.00 -13.52 -66.39
C ASP A 517 -35.43 -12.22 -67.11
N ASP A 518 -35.75 -12.30 -68.41
CA ASP A 518 -36.01 -11.16 -69.32
C ASP A 518 -37.35 -11.29 -70.08
N GLU A 519 -38.23 -10.28 -69.97
CA GLU A 519 -39.42 -9.95 -70.78
C GLU A 519 -39.89 -8.55 -70.30
N GLY A 520 -40.34 -7.57 -71.10
CA GLY A 520 -41.21 -7.63 -72.28
C GLY A 520 -42.67 -7.42 -71.84
N ASN A 521 -43.49 -6.47 -72.33
CA ASN A 521 -43.32 -5.50 -73.42
C ASN A 521 -44.38 -4.36 -73.31
N GLU A 522 -44.17 -3.24 -74.03
CA GLU A 522 -45.07 -2.22 -74.67
C GLU A 522 -46.59 -2.11 -74.31
N ASP A 523 -47.24 -0.93 -74.45
CA ASP A 523 -47.88 -0.52 -75.73
C ASP A 523 -47.99 1.02 -75.94
N PHE A 524 -48.23 1.44 -77.19
CA PHE A 524 -48.07 2.81 -77.72
C PHE A 524 -49.37 3.38 -78.35
N VAL A 525 -49.22 4.37 -79.26
CA VAL A 525 -50.26 4.99 -80.16
C VAL A 525 -51.17 6.02 -79.46
N ASN A 526 -51.28 7.29 -79.88
CA ASN A 526 -50.68 8.06 -81.00
C ASN A 526 -50.71 9.58 -80.67
N GLY A 527 -50.01 10.48 -81.38
CA GLY A 527 -49.03 10.29 -82.46
C GLY A 527 -48.79 11.56 -83.30
N ASP A 528 -47.66 11.59 -84.01
CA ASP A 528 -47.28 12.42 -85.18
C ASP A 528 -47.16 13.98 -85.02
N ALA A 529 -46.22 14.69 -85.66
CA ALA A 529 -45.23 14.31 -86.68
C ALA A 529 -43.96 15.22 -86.69
N HIS A 530 -42.83 14.67 -87.20
CA HIS A 530 -41.62 15.27 -87.82
C HIS A 530 -41.14 16.71 -87.53
N HIS A 531 -39.84 16.87 -87.21
CA HIS A 531 -38.78 17.37 -88.14
C HIS A 531 -37.37 17.18 -87.53
N ASP A 532 -36.40 16.67 -88.30
CA ASP A 532 -34.95 16.80 -88.03
C ASP A 532 -34.35 17.84 -88.99
N GLU A 533 -33.41 18.69 -88.54
CA GLU A 533 -32.27 19.29 -89.31
C GLU A 533 -31.65 20.50 -88.55
N ASP A 534 -30.31 20.51 -88.45
CA ASP A 534 -29.35 21.65 -88.52
C ASP A 534 -29.43 22.83 -87.50
N GLU A 535 -28.37 23.61 -87.17
CA GLU A 535 -26.92 23.58 -87.50
C GLU A 535 -26.12 24.30 -86.36
N ASP A 536 -24.78 24.40 -86.50
CA ASP A 536 -23.80 24.89 -85.50
C ASP A 536 -23.98 26.33 -84.95
N ASN A 537 -23.40 26.65 -83.77
CA ASN A 537 -22.17 27.49 -83.66
C ASN A 537 -21.71 27.81 -82.20
N GLU A 538 -20.39 27.61 -81.98
CA GLU A 538 -19.38 28.37 -81.21
C GLU A 538 -19.55 28.77 -79.71
N ASP A 539 -18.55 28.31 -78.93
CA ASP A 539 -17.82 28.94 -77.79
C ASP A 539 -18.48 29.47 -76.49
N GLU A 540 -18.19 28.81 -75.35
CA GLU A 540 -17.54 29.42 -74.16
C GLU A 540 -16.94 28.36 -73.19
N GLU A 541 -16.07 28.78 -72.25
CA GLU A 541 -14.99 27.96 -71.63
C GLU A 541 -15.38 26.75 -70.73
N ASP A 542 -14.55 25.70 -70.78
CA ASP A 542 -14.66 24.46 -70.00
C ASP A 542 -14.09 24.60 -68.56
N VAL A 543 -14.84 24.16 -67.54
CA VAL A 543 -14.45 24.27 -66.11
C VAL A 543 -14.25 22.88 -65.48
N PRO A 544 -13.00 22.49 -65.15
CA PRO A 544 -12.69 21.16 -64.64
C PRO A 544 -13.50 20.74 -63.40
N GLN A 545 -14.00 19.50 -63.42
CA GLN A 545 -14.97 18.99 -62.44
C GLN A 545 -14.53 19.06 -60.97
N TRP A 546 -13.23 19.10 -60.66
CA TRP A 546 -12.72 19.24 -59.29
C TRP A 546 -13.05 20.60 -58.64
N LYS A 547 -13.47 21.61 -59.41
CA LYS A 547 -14.01 22.87 -58.88
C LYS A 547 -15.49 22.76 -58.48
N LYS A 548 -16.25 21.77 -58.99
CA LYS A 548 -17.60 21.51 -58.50
C LYS A 548 -17.51 20.94 -57.08
N ASN A 549 -18.36 21.44 -56.20
CA ASN A 549 -18.43 21.06 -54.78
C ASN A 549 -17.12 21.36 -53.99
N LEU A 550 -16.28 22.30 -54.47
CA LEU A 550 -15.13 22.79 -53.71
C LEU A 550 -15.56 23.52 -52.42
N SER A 551 -16.70 24.23 -52.48
CA SER A 551 -17.40 24.80 -51.32
C SER A 551 -17.71 23.75 -50.27
N ASP A 552 -18.24 22.60 -50.71
CA ASP A 552 -18.83 21.60 -49.84
C ASP A 552 -17.73 20.73 -49.24
N ARG A 553 -16.67 20.44 -50.01
CA ARG A 553 -15.43 19.85 -49.48
C ARG A 553 -14.69 20.79 -48.54
N ALA A 554 -14.70 22.10 -48.79
CA ALA A 554 -14.17 23.08 -47.84
C ALA A 554 -15.02 23.12 -46.56
N ALA A 555 -16.35 23.02 -46.67
CA ALA A 555 -17.26 22.95 -45.54
C ALA A 555 -17.10 21.66 -44.72
N THR A 556 -16.96 20.49 -45.36
CA THR A 556 -16.69 19.24 -44.63
C THR A 556 -15.30 19.21 -44.03
N PHE A 557 -14.24 19.65 -44.72
CA PHE A 557 -12.92 19.79 -44.10
C PHE A 557 -12.89 20.85 -42.97
N PHE A 558 -13.69 21.91 -43.06
CA PHE A 558 -13.85 22.89 -41.97
C PHE A 558 -14.61 22.28 -40.79
N ALA A 559 -15.67 21.50 -41.05
CA ALA A 559 -16.41 20.76 -40.03
C ALA A 559 -15.56 19.67 -39.37
N GLU A 560 -14.72 18.94 -40.11
CA GLU A 560 -13.73 18.01 -39.55
C GLU A 560 -12.65 18.74 -38.76
N ARG A 561 -12.17 19.90 -39.22
CA ARG A 561 -11.17 20.72 -38.51
C ARG A 561 -11.72 21.34 -37.22
N MET A 562 -13.02 21.64 -37.16
CA MET A 562 -13.72 22.09 -35.96
C MET A 562 -14.16 20.92 -35.05
N GLY A 563 -14.50 19.77 -35.64
CA GLY A 563 -14.91 18.53 -34.95
C GLY A 563 -13.74 17.72 -34.41
N ARG A 564 -12.51 17.96 -34.90
CA ARG A 564 -11.27 17.48 -34.28
C ARG A 564 -11.21 18.02 -32.86
N ARG A 565 -11.48 17.16 -31.86
CA ARG A 565 -11.47 17.53 -30.44
C ARG A 565 -10.19 18.30 -30.12
N ARG A 566 -10.34 19.56 -29.73
CA ARG A 566 -9.22 20.38 -29.25
C ARG A 566 -8.58 19.65 -28.07
N ASP A 567 -7.28 19.39 -28.14
CA ASP A 567 -6.58 18.78 -27.01
C ASP A 567 -6.38 19.83 -25.91
N LEU A 568 -7.38 19.94 -25.04
CA LEU A 568 -7.34 20.80 -23.86
C LEU A 568 -6.20 20.40 -22.90
N MET A 569 -5.71 19.16 -22.93
CA MET A 569 -4.60 18.73 -22.07
C MET A 569 -3.29 19.44 -22.46
N SER A 570 -2.90 19.41 -23.74
CA SER A 570 -1.70 20.14 -24.20
C SER A 570 -1.89 21.65 -24.23
N LEU A 571 -3.09 22.18 -24.40
CA LEU A 571 -3.34 23.62 -24.28
C LEU A 571 -3.19 24.10 -22.82
N ILE A 572 -3.84 23.44 -21.85
CA ILE A 572 -3.82 23.86 -20.43
C ILE A 572 -2.45 23.65 -19.77
N TYR A 573 -1.73 22.56 -20.10
CA TYR A 573 -0.48 22.20 -19.43
C TYR A 573 0.79 22.36 -20.30
N GLY A 574 0.66 22.71 -21.57
CA GLY A 574 1.76 22.82 -22.53
C GLY A 574 1.82 24.14 -23.33
N SER A 575 0.94 25.10 -23.05
CA SER A 575 0.99 26.45 -23.62
C SER A 575 1.27 27.52 -22.55
N GLU A 576 1.68 28.70 -23.02
CA GLU A 576 1.89 29.89 -22.17
C GLU A 576 0.68 30.86 -22.23
N LEU A 577 -0.42 30.42 -22.84
CA LEU A 577 -1.67 31.19 -22.98
C LEU A 577 -2.38 31.29 -21.61
N SER A 578 -3.10 32.39 -21.36
CA SER A 578 -3.94 32.47 -20.17
C SER A 578 -5.15 31.51 -20.29
N PRO A 579 -5.78 31.10 -19.16
CA PRO A 579 -7.02 30.31 -19.19
C PRO A 579 -8.11 30.97 -20.06
N ASP A 580 -8.23 32.29 -19.99
CA ASP A 580 -9.20 33.08 -20.76
C ASP A 580 -8.92 33.03 -22.26
N GLU A 581 -7.64 33.00 -22.65
CA GLU A 581 -7.22 32.87 -24.05
C GLU A 581 -7.48 31.46 -24.61
N ILE A 582 -7.29 30.43 -23.78
CA ILE A 582 -7.63 29.04 -24.11
C ILE A 582 -9.15 28.88 -24.23
N ALA A 583 -9.93 29.50 -23.33
CA ALA A 583 -11.39 29.54 -23.37
C ALA A 583 -11.92 30.30 -24.60
N ALA A 584 -11.28 31.42 -24.96
CA ALA A 584 -11.52 32.16 -26.21
C ALA A 584 -11.09 31.38 -27.47
N GLY A 585 -10.53 30.18 -27.32
CA GLY A 585 -10.20 29.28 -28.42
C GLY A 585 -8.91 29.62 -29.15
N LYS A 586 -8.03 30.47 -28.59
CA LYS A 586 -6.69 30.67 -29.14
C LYS A 586 -5.92 29.35 -29.05
N THR A 587 -5.39 28.91 -30.18
CA THR A 587 -4.41 27.82 -30.23
C THR A 587 -3.01 28.42 -30.39
N ARG A 588 -1.95 27.65 -30.13
CA ARG A 588 -0.60 28.08 -30.52
C ARG A 588 -0.60 28.39 -32.02
N PRO A 589 -0.11 29.56 -32.47
CA PRO A 589 0.20 29.72 -33.89
C PRO A 589 1.22 28.65 -34.28
N SER A 590 1.06 28.02 -35.44
CA SER A 590 2.15 27.24 -36.00
C SER A 590 3.31 28.19 -36.35
N SER A 591 4.51 27.67 -36.56
CA SER A 591 5.65 28.51 -36.97
C SER A 591 5.40 29.23 -38.32
N ALA A 592 4.45 28.76 -39.13
CA ALA A 592 4.02 29.43 -40.36
C ALA A 592 3.02 30.59 -40.13
N ASP A 593 2.18 30.53 -39.08
CA ASP A 593 1.19 31.58 -38.78
C ASP A 593 1.82 32.83 -38.12
N ALA A 594 3.07 32.72 -37.66
CA ALA A 594 3.82 33.81 -37.03
C ALA A 594 4.35 34.86 -38.01
N GLU A 595 4.42 34.56 -39.32
CA GLU A 595 4.86 35.50 -40.35
C GLU A 595 3.68 36.24 -40.99
N SER A 596 2.58 35.54 -41.30
CA SER A 596 1.36 36.16 -41.84
C SER A 596 0.78 37.21 -40.89
N SER A 597 0.80 36.94 -39.58
CA SER A 597 0.36 37.87 -38.53
C SER A 597 1.28 39.08 -38.31
N ARG A 598 2.47 39.12 -38.91
CA ARG A 598 3.37 40.30 -38.90
C ARG A 598 3.18 41.25 -40.09
N MET A 599 2.56 40.79 -41.19
CA MET A 599 2.33 41.61 -42.39
C MET A 599 0.93 42.25 -42.45
N ALA A 600 0.07 41.96 -41.48
CA ALA A 600 -1.32 42.44 -41.42
C ALA A 600 -1.57 43.52 -40.34
N GLN A 601 -0.55 44.31 -39.97
CA GLN A 601 -0.65 45.37 -38.95
C GLN A 601 -0.40 46.77 -39.52
N ASP A 602 -1.25 47.18 -40.48
CA ASP A 602 -1.38 48.58 -40.88
C ASP A 602 -2.75 48.84 -41.55
N ASP A 603 -3.85 48.79 -40.78
CA ASP A 603 -5.07 49.50 -41.18
C ASP A 603 -5.95 49.97 -39.99
N LEU A 604 -6.77 50.97 -40.29
CA LEU A 604 -7.32 52.00 -39.41
C LEU A 604 -8.63 51.61 -38.70
N PHE A 605 -8.60 50.79 -37.63
CA PHE A 605 -9.68 50.82 -36.62
C PHE A 605 -9.23 50.38 -35.21
N HIS A 606 -9.28 51.30 -34.24
CA HIS A 606 -9.20 50.98 -32.81
C HIS A 606 -10.61 50.84 -32.20
N VAL A 607 -10.87 49.71 -31.55
CA VAL A 607 -11.93 49.55 -30.54
C VAL A 607 -11.26 49.41 -29.17
N SER A 608 -11.95 49.84 -28.11
CA SER A 608 -11.35 50.15 -26.81
C SER A 608 -10.72 48.95 -26.10
N ARG A 609 -9.43 49.11 -25.75
CA ARG A 609 -8.80 48.44 -24.61
C ARG A 609 -9.60 48.78 -23.34
N GLU A 610 -10.38 47.84 -22.82
CA GLU A 610 -10.77 47.89 -21.41
C GLU A 610 -9.52 47.76 -20.53
N GLU A 611 -9.55 48.40 -19.36
CA GLU A 611 -8.43 48.41 -18.43
C GLU A 611 -8.30 47.06 -17.71
N ASN A 612 -7.06 46.65 -17.39
CA ASN A 612 -6.81 45.43 -16.63
C ASN A 612 -7.57 45.45 -15.28
N ARG A 613 -8.70 44.74 -15.20
CA ARG A 613 -9.20 44.19 -13.93
C ARG A 613 -8.25 43.06 -13.55
N GLY A 614 -7.26 43.38 -12.73
CA GLY A 614 -6.19 42.45 -12.40
C GLY A 614 -6.64 41.33 -11.47
N ASP A 615 -6.26 40.11 -11.80
CA ASP A 615 -5.97 39.02 -10.84
C ASP A 615 -7.14 38.61 -9.90
N GLU A 616 -8.39 38.64 -10.38
CA GLU A 616 -9.56 38.07 -9.67
C GLU A 616 -9.85 36.60 -10.03
N GLY A 617 -8.81 35.85 -10.44
CA GLY A 617 -8.88 34.49 -10.98
C GLY A 617 -9.15 33.34 -9.99
N ASP A 618 -10.00 33.52 -8.98
CA ASP A 618 -10.57 32.42 -8.17
C ASP A 618 -11.94 32.79 -7.55
N GLN A 619 -12.90 33.18 -8.39
CA GLN A 619 -14.30 33.32 -7.99
C GLN A 619 -15.12 32.10 -8.45
N VAL A 620 -15.36 31.16 -7.53
CA VAL A 620 -16.15 29.91 -7.74
C VAL A 620 -17.63 30.16 -8.13
N LYS A 621 -18.04 31.43 -8.28
CA LYS A 621 -19.27 31.86 -8.94
C LYS A 621 -19.03 33.16 -9.70
N GLU A 622 -18.94 33.08 -11.02
CA GLU A 622 -19.21 34.24 -11.86
C GLU A 622 -20.67 34.70 -11.64
N PRO A 623 -20.95 36.02 -11.69
CA PRO A 623 -22.31 36.52 -11.66
C PRO A 623 -23.01 36.20 -12.98
N VAL A 624 -23.84 35.15 -12.97
CA VAL A 624 -24.58 34.70 -14.15
C VAL A 624 -25.54 35.79 -14.65
N ASP A 625 -25.40 36.20 -15.91
CA ASP A 625 -26.28 37.17 -16.57
C ASP A 625 -27.67 36.57 -16.81
N ASN A 626 -28.56 36.76 -15.83
CA ASN A 626 -29.93 36.22 -15.85
C ASN A 626 -30.75 36.75 -17.04
N GLU A 627 -30.46 37.95 -17.56
CA GLU A 627 -31.15 38.51 -18.73
C GLU A 627 -30.71 37.81 -20.02
N ALA A 628 -29.41 37.57 -20.20
CA ALA A 628 -28.86 36.83 -21.34
C ALA A 628 -29.19 35.33 -21.30
N LEU A 629 -29.29 34.73 -20.10
CA LEU A 629 -29.88 33.40 -19.95
C LEU A 629 -31.36 33.39 -20.28
N LYS A 630 -32.16 34.34 -19.76
CA LYS A 630 -33.60 34.36 -20.02
C LYS A 630 -33.88 34.49 -21.52
N ALA A 631 -33.17 35.36 -22.23
CA ALA A 631 -33.29 35.48 -23.68
C ALA A 631 -32.94 34.20 -24.47
N LYS A 632 -32.22 33.24 -23.88
CA LYS A 632 -31.96 31.91 -24.44
C LYS A 632 -32.96 30.85 -23.98
N TRP A 633 -33.49 30.94 -22.76
CA TRP A 633 -34.50 30.01 -22.24
C TRP A 633 -35.94 30.39 -22.67
N ASP A 634 -36.15 31.61 -23.17
CA ASP A 634 -37.37 32.04 -23.87
C ASP A 634 -37.39 31.60 -25.36
N ASP A 635 -36.36 30.89 -25.84
CA ASP A 635 -36.18 30.47 -27.25
C ASP A 635 -36.62 29.00 -27.45
N GLU A 636 -37.71 28.78 -28.18
CA GLU A 636 -38.37 27.46 -28.28
C GLU A 636 -37.52 26.41 -29.03
N ASP A 637 -36.79 26.81 -30.08
CA ASP A 637 -35.85 25.92 -30.80
C ASP A 637 -34.75 25.40 -29.86
N MET A 638 -34.30 26.23 -28.91
CA MET A 638 -33.29 25.88 -27.92
C MET A 638 -33.85 24.91 -26.86
N LEU A 639 -35.07 25.17 -26.38
CA LEU A 639 -35.78 24.26 -25.47
C LEU A 639 -36.00 22.88 -26.10
N ASP A 640 -36.42 22.84 -27.36
CA ASP A 640 -36.67 21.59 -28.07
C ASP A 640 -35.37 20.80 -28.33
N SER A 641 -34.23 21.48 -28.54
CA SER A 641 -32.91 20.84 -28.64
C SER A 641 -32.43 20.16 -27.34
N ILE A 642 -32.98 20.54 -26.18
CA ILE A 642 -32.65 19.95 -24.86
C ILE A 642 -33.73 18.96 -24.38
N LYS A 643 -34.91 18.92 -25.04
CA LYS A 643 -36.08 18.08 -24.72
C LYS A 643 -35.72 16.60 -24.56
N ASP A 644 -34.80 16.09 -25.38
CA ASP A 644 -34.30 14.71 -25.35
C ASP A 644 -33.47 14.35 -24.11
N MET A 645 -32.89 15.34 -23.44
CA MET A 645 -32.22 15.17 -22.14
C MET A 645 -33.23 14.97 -20.98
N PHE A 646 -34.53 15.17 -21.24
CA PHE A 646 -35.60 14.97 -20.27
C PHE A 646 -36.43 13.72 -20.58
N ILE A 647 -37.05 13.16 -19.54
CA ILE A 647 -37.95 11.99 -19.65
C ILE A 647 -39.19 12.33 -20.51
N SER A 648 -39.54 13.61 -20.63
CA SER A 648 -40.62 14.17 -21.45
C SER A 648 -40.25 14.45 -22.92
N GLY A 649 -39.07 14.04 -23.39
CA GLY A 649 -38.73 14.09 -24.82
C GLY A 649 -39.72 13.29 -25.70
N PRO A 650 -40.05 13.74 -26.92
CA PRO A 650 -41.03 13.08 -27.78
C PRO A 650 -40.53 11.69 -28.21
N VAL A 651 -41.17 10.62 -27.71
CA VAL A 651 -40.78 9.24 -28.04
C VAL A 651 -41.49 8.77 -29.31
N GLY A 652 -40.93 9.08 -30.47
CA GLY A 652 -41.41 8.68 -31.80
C GLY A 652 -40.43 9.07 -32.91
N GLU A 653 -40.73 8.69 -34.15
CA GLU A 653 -40.14 9.35 -35.33
C GLU A 653 -40.87 10.69 -35.53
N VAL A 654 -40.14 11.69 -36.02
CA VAL A 654 -40.69 12.94 -36.57
C VAL A 654 -40.75 12.83 -38.08
N ASP A 655 -41.70 13.53 -38.70
CA ASP A 655 -41.75 13.63 -40.16
C ASP A 655 -40.55 14.43 -40.72
N ALA A 656 -40.40 14.46 -42.04
CA ALA A 656 -39.31 15.18 -42.73
C ALA A 656 -39.27 16.70 -42.46
N GLU A 657 -40.30 17.23 -41.79
CA GLU A 657 -40.50 18.64 -41.42
C GLU A 657 -40.38 18.86 -39.89
N GLY A 658 -39.98 17.84 -39.12
CA GLY A 658 -39.61 17.94 -37.69
C GLY A 658 -40.75 17.79 -36.68
N ASN A 659 -42.00 17.69 -37.12
CA ASN A 659 -43.16 17.58 -36.23
C ASN A 659 -43.35 16.14 -35.68
N PRO A 660 -43.73 15.96 -34.39
CA PRO A 660 -44.18 14.68 -33.87
C PRO A 660 -45.63 14.34 -34.29
N TYR A 661 -45.94 13.06 -34.42
CA TYR A 661 -47.32 12.59 -34.57
C TYR A 661 -48.14 12.80 -33.28
N GLU A 662 -49.01 13.81 -33.29
CA GLU A 662 -50.08 13.97 -32.28
C GLU A 662 -51.32 13.15 -32.70
N GLU A 663 -51.72 12.18 -31.87
CA GLU A 663 -53.03 11.51 -31.95
C GLU A 663 -53.89 12.12 -30.83
N ASP A 664 -54.85 12.98 -31.19
CA ASP A 664 -55.66 13.81 -30.27
C ASP A 664 -56.24 13.00 -29.10
N GLY A 665 -55.97 13.45 -27.87
CA GLY A 665 -56.30 12.70 -26.66
C GLY A 665 -57.62 13.08 -26.01
N GLU A 666 -58.47 12.08 -25.73
CA GLU A 666 -59.57 12.21 -24.75
C GLU A 666 -59.44 11.16 -23.62
N GLY A 667 -59.63 11.61 -22.38
CA GLY A 667 -60.09 10.77 -21.27
C GLY A 667 -59.06 9.91 -20.52
N PHE A 668 -58.34 10.51 -19.55
CA PHE A 668 -57.77 9.77 -18.42
C PHE A 668 -58.06 10.47 -17.09
N GLU A 669 -59.35 10.60 -16.75
CA GLU A 669 -59.82 10.95 -15.41
C GLU A 669 -59.86 9.73 -14.47
N ASP A 670 -59.91 10.00 -13.16
CA ASP A 670 -59.79 9.04 -12.05
C ASP A 670 -60.51 7.69 -12.21
N ILE A 671 -59.83 6.62 -11.81
CA ILE A 671 -60.51 5.45 -11.23
C ILE A 671 -59.74 4.91 -10.01
N GLU A 672 -60.18 5.31 -8.81
CA GLU A 672 -59.64 4.89 -7.52
C GLU A 672 -60.53 3.82 -6.85
N ASP A 673 -59.89 2.74 -6.38
CA ASP A 673 -60.40 1.68 -5.47
C ASP A 673 -61.58 0.76 -5.93
N GLY A 674 -61.68 -0.42 -5.30
CA GLY A 674 -63.01 -0.92 -4.93
C GLY A 674 -63.52 -2.28 -5.44
N SER A 675 -62.82 -3.41 -5.23
CA SER A 675 -63.38 -4.80 -5.24
C SER A 675 -63.93 -5.33 -6.61
N GLY A 676 -64.32 -6.60 -6.80
CA GLY A 676 -64.14 -7.84 -6.03
C GLY A 676 -65.21 -8.93 -6.31
N ASP A 677 -64.85 -10.20 -6.04
CA ASP A 677 -65.72 -11.41 -5.99
C ASP A 677 -66.05 -12.16 -7.33
N GLU A 678 -66.66 -13.35 -7.20
CA GLU A 678 -66.64 -14.46 -8.18
C GLU A 678 -67.90 -14.61 -9.09
N GLY A 679 -67.68 -14.91 -10.38
CA GLY A 679 -68.38 -16.00 -11.11
C GLY A 679 -69.56 -15.68 -12.07
N GLY A 680 -69.76 -16.53 -13.10
CA GLY A 680 -71.02 -16.64 -13.86
C GLY A 680 -70.91 -16.88 -15.37
N ASP A 681 -70.99 -18.14 -15.80
CA ASP A 681 -70.93 -18.63 -17.20
C ASP A 681 -71.92 -18.03 -18.24
N ALA A 682 -71.44 -18.00 -19.49
CA ALA A 682 -72.09 -18.40 -20.77
C ALA A 682 -73.20 -17.56 -21.48
N ASN A 683 -72.84 -17.18 -22.71
CA ASN A 683 -73.57 -17.30 -23.99
C ASN A 683 -75.07 -16.90 -24.13
N GLY A 684 -75.37 -16.07 -25.14
CA GLY A 684 -76.64 -16.18 -25.88
C GLY A 684 -77.22 -14.89 -26.46
N ASP A 685 -77.32 -14.86 -27.78
CA ASP A 685 -78.01 -13.90 -28.67
C ASP A 685 -79.46 -13.57 -28.27
N GLY A 686 -80.13 -12.49 -28.72
CA GLY A 686 -79.78 -11.46 -29.71
C GLY A 686 -80.88 -11.28 -30.77
N ASP A 687 -81.27 -10.03 -31.10
CA ASP A 687 -82.10 -9.66 -32.28
C ASP A 687 -82.18 -8.12 -32.44
N GLY A 688 -82.40 -7.55 -33.64
CA GLY A 688 -82.46 -6.06 -33.76
C GLY A 688 -82.75 -5.41 -35.13
N VAL A 689 -81.84 -5.52 -36.11
CA VAL A 689 -81.84 -4.92 -37.48
C VAL A 689 -81.97 -3.37 -37.60
N PRO A 690 -81.67 -2.71 -38.76
CA PRO A 690 -81.23 -3.19 -40.08
C PRO A 690 -79.89 -2.62 -40.62
N TYR A 691 -79.56 -3.00 -41.87
CA TYR A 691 -78.26 -2.85 -42.56
C TYR A 691 -78.31 -1.89 -43.77
N VAL A 692 -77.20 -1.18 -44.05
CA VAL A 692 -76.66 -0.86 -45.40
C VAL A 692 -75.12 -0.87 -45.34
N GLY A 693 -74.44 -1.34 -46.40
CA GLY A 693 -72.97 -1.45 -46.49
C GLY A 693 -72.21 -0.12 -46.65
N VAL A 694 -70.88 -0.11 -46.81
CA VAL A 694 -70.09 -0.85 -47.83
C VAL A 694 -69.02 -1.78 -47.23
N LYS A 695 -68.49 -2.75 -48.00
CA LYS A 695 -67.37 -3.63 -47.60
C LYS A 695 -65.99 -2.98 -47.85
N PRO A 696 -64.98 -3.22 -47.00
CA PRO A 696 -63.60 -2.89 -47.34
C PRO A 696 -63.04 -3.81 -48.44
N SER A 697 -62.14 -3.27 -49.27
CA SER A 697 -61.26 -4.02 -50.17
C SER A 697 -59.90 -4.20 -49.51
N ALA A 698 -59.28 -5.37 -49.67
CA ALA A 698 -58.04 -5.71 -48.96
C ALA A 698 -56.79 -5.08 -49.60
N ASN A 699 -55.98 -4.38 -48.79
CA ASN A 699 -54.51 -4.41 -48.81
C ASN A 699 -53.92 -3.63 -47.59
N ASP A 700 -54.38 -3.96 -46.37
CA ASP A 700 -53.93 -3.34 -45.11
C ASP A 700 -53.28 -4.38 -44.18
N HIS A 701 -52.11 -4.90 -44.53
CA HIS A 701 -51.32 -5.76 -43.63
C HIS A 701 -50.15 -5.02 -42.94
N ASP A 702 -49.69 -3.91 -43.53
CA ASP A 702 -48.50 -3.21 -43.06
C ASP A 702 -48.78 -2.24 -41.90
N HIS A 703 -49.96 -1.62 -41.82
CA HIS A 703 -50.27 -0.67 -40.73
C HIS A 703 -50.36 -1.33 -39.35
N GLU A 704 -50.94 -2.54 -39.23
CA GLU A 704 -50.99 -3.26 -37.94
C GLU A 704 -49.59 -3.78 -37.54
N SER A 705 -48.81 -4.25 -38.53
CA SER A 705 -47.40 -4.62 -38.37
C SER A 705 -46.54 -3.43 -37.88
N ALA A 706 -46.66 -2.28 -38.53
CA ALA A 706 -45.94 -1.05 -38.18
C ALA A 706 -46.35 -0.52 -36.80
N ARG A 707 -47.64 -0.49 -36.46
CA ARG A 707 -48.11 -0.04 -35.13
C ARG A 707 -47.65 -0.99 -34.02
N ALA A 708 -47.59 -2.30 -34.28
CA ALA A 708 -47.01 -3.28 -33.36
C ALA A 708 -45.49 -3.14 -33.22
N ALA A 709 -44.75 -2.92 -34.31
CA ALA A 709 -43.31 -2.69 -34.31
C ALA A 709 -42.93 -1.37 -33.59
N ALA A 710 -43.69 -0.30 -33.83
CA ALA A 710 -43.56 0.96 -33.12
C ALA A 710 -43.86 0.81 -31.62
N ALA A 711 -44.94 0.10 -31.25
CA ALA A 711 -45.25 -0.20 -29.86
C ALA A 711 -44.16 -1.04 -29.18
N ALA A 712 -43.58 -2.03 -29.88
CA ALA A 712 -42.46 -2.83 -29.40
C ALA A 712 -41.18 -1.99 -29.23
N LYS A 713 -40.86 -1.09 -30.18
CA LYS A 713 -39.76 -0.11 -30.06
C LYS A 713 -39.99 0.83 -28.87
N LYS A 714 -41.19 1.38 -28.69
CA LYS A 714 -41.54 2.24 -27.53
C LYS A 714 -41.45 1.47 -26.21
N GLN A 715 -41.93 0.22 -26.14
CA GLN A 715 -41.75 -0.62 -24.95
C GLN A 715 -40.28 -0.98 -24.69
N ALA A 716 -39.47 -1.21 -25.72
CA ALA A 716 -38.04 -1.45 -25.57
C ALA A 716 -37.29 -0.19 -25.09
N ALA A 717 -37.63 0.99 -25.59
CA ALA A 717 -37.06 2.27 -25.15
C ALA A 717 -37.50 2.65 -23.73
N LEU A 718 -38.79 2.47 -23.40
CA LEU A 718 -39.31 2.63 -22.04
C LEU A 718 -38.68 1.63 -21.08
N LYS A 719 -38.49 0.37 -21.49
CA LYS A 719 -37.77 -0.62 -20.69
C LYS A 719 -36.30 -0.25 -20.50
N ALA A 720 -35.60 0.21 -21.55
CA ALA A 720 -34.21 0.65 -21.41
C ALA A 720 -34.07 1.81 -20.42
N LYS A 721 -34.94 2.84 -20.53
CA LYS A 721 -34.97 3.99 -19.58
C LYS A 721 -35.45 3.59 -18.17
N PHE A 722 -36.27 2.54 -18.04
CA PHE A 722 -36.69 1.98 -16.75
C PHE A 722 -35.56 1.18 -16.10
N ASP A 723 -34.94 0.25 -16.82
CA ASP A 723 -33.80 -0.53 -16.36
C ASP A 723 -32.66 0.45 -15.92
N GLU A 724 -32.34 1.47 -16.74
CA GLU A 724 -31.39 2.55 -16.42
C GLU A 724 -31.69 3.32 -15.12
N THR A 725 -32.95 3.37 -14.67
CA THR A 725 -33.36 4.06 -13.43
C THR A 725 -33.54 3.14 -12.21
N TYR A 726 -33.42 1.81 -12.37
CA TYR A 726 -33.68 0.84 -11.31
C TYR A 726 -32.60 -0.25 -11.11
N ASP A 727 -31.63 -0.42 -12.01
CA ASP A 727 -30.60 -1.50 -11.93
C ASP A 727 -29.51 -1.26 -10.86
N ASP A 728 -29.45 -0.06 -10.26
CA ASP A 728 -28.32 0.40 -9.44
C ASP A 728 -28.23 -0.27 -8.03
N GLU A 729 -29.29 -0.95 -7.55
CA GLU A 729 -29.34 -1.47 -6.17
C GLU A 729 -29.30 -3.01 -6.00
N ASP A 730 -30.09 -3.84 -6.70
CA ASP A 730 -30.50 -5.15 -6.15
C ASP A 730 -30.14 -6.47 -6.89
N GLU A 731 -29.96 -6.54 -8.23
CA GLU A 731 -30.14 -7.84 -8.93
C GLU A 731 -29.14 -8.96 -8.55
N ASP A 732 -27.89 -8.61 -8.19
CA ASP A 732 -26.82 -9.59 -7.86
C ASP A 732 -26.25 -9.47 -6.44
N GLY A 733 -26.69 -8.49 -5.66
CA GLY A 733 -26.21 -8.25 -4.29
C GLY A 733 -26.57 -9.39 -3.33
N ASP A 734 -27.83 -9.82 -3.35
CA ASP A 734 -28.46 -10.71 -2.36
C ASP A 734 -27.91 -12.17 -2.38
N LYS A 735 -27.05 -12.51 -3.35
CA LYS A 735 -26.44 -13.83 -3.52
C LYS A 735 -25.00 -13.92 -2.99
N MET A 736 -24.36 -12.78 -2.69
CA MET A 736 -22.91 -12.69 -2.42
C MET A 736 -22.59 -12.38 -0.94
N ASP A 737 -21.56 -13.03 -0.40
CA ASP A 737 -20.98 -12.65 0.91
C ASP A 737 -20.39 -11.23 0.83
N PHE A 738 -20.59 -10.39 1.85
CA PHE A 738 -20.04 -9.02 1.95
C PHE A 738 -18.55 -8.89 1.59
N TYR A 739 -17.74 -9.91 1.89
CA TYR A 739 -16.32 -9.93 1.55
C TYR A 739 -16.08 -10.03 0.03
N ASP A 740 -16.91 -10.78 -0.70
CA ASP A 740 -16.80 -10.91 -2.14
C ASP A 740 -17.54 -9.78 -2.88
N GLN A 741 -18.61 -9.19 -2.30
CA GLN A 741 -19.19 -7.91 -2.75
C GLN A 741 -18.15 -6.78 -2.74
N GLN A 742 -17.53 -6.50 -1.60
CA GLN A 742 -16.46 -5.50 -1.49
C GLN A 742 -15.25 -5.79 -2.39
N LYS A 743 -15.05 -7.06 -2.78
CA LYS A 743 -13.98 -7.47 -3.68
C LYS A 743 -14.37 -7.34 -5.17
N SER A 744 -15.64 -7.47 -5.54
CA SER A 744 -16.12 -7.15 -6.88
C SER A 744 -16.20 -5.64 -7.10
N GLU A 745 -16.62 -4.87 -6.11
CA GLU A 745 -16.57 -3.39 -6.10
C GLU A 745 -15.15 -2.85 -6.36
N MET A 746 -14.16 -3.29 -5.56
CA MET A 746 -12.74 -2.96 -5.80
C MET A 746 -12.20 -3.45 -7.15
N ALA A 747 -12.84 -4.45 -7.78
CA ALA A 747 -12.46 -4.94 -9.10
C ALA A 747 -13.11 -4.11 -10.23
N LYS A 748 -14.41 -3.79 -10.13
CA LYS A 748 -15.12 -2.85 -11.01
C LYS A 748 -14.35 -1.52 -11.08
N GLN A 749 -14.06 -0.91 -9.93
CA GLN A 749 -13.26 0.33 -9.87
C GLN A 749 -11.89 0.18 -10.55
N ARG A 750 -11.23 -0.97 -10.39
CA ARG A 750 -9.94 -1.21 -11.07
C ARG A 750 -10.09 -1.31 -12.59
N GLN A 751 -11.16 -1.94 -13.07
CA GLN A 751 -11.42 -2.07 -14.51
C GLN A 751 -11.71 -0.70 -15.12
N LEU A 752 -12.61 0.09 -14.52
CA LEU A 752 -12.84 1.49 -14.90
C LEU A 752 -11.52 2.28 -14.96
N ASN A 753 -10.66 2.19 -13.94
CA ASN A 753 -9.33 2.83 -13.93
C ASN A 753 -8.31 2.26 -14.96
N GLU A 754 -8.53 1.07 -15.54
CA GLU A 754 -7.70 0.54 -16.62
C GLU A 754 -8.26 0.93 -18.00
N ASP A 755 -9.59 1.01 -18.12
CA ASP A 755 -10.35 1.32 -19.34
C ASP A 755 -10.41 2.84 -19.64
N GLU A 756 -10.55 3.71 -18.64
CA GLU A 756 -10.49 5.19 -18.72
C GLU A 756 -9.23 5.70 -19.45
N PHE A 757 -8.12 4.98 -19.29
CA PHE A 757 -6.82 5.29 -19.88
C PHE A 757 -6.46 4.36 -21.05
N ALA A 758 -7.44 3.70 -21.67
CA ALA A 758 -7.24 2.96 -22.93
C ALA A 758 -7.16 3.95 -24.10
N GLY A 759 -6.27 3.68 -25.07
CA GLY A 759 -6.09 4.53 -26.25
C GLY A 759 -5.22 5.79 -26.06
N ILE A 760 -4.93 6.22 -24.83
CA ILE A 760 -3.97 7.29 -24.55
C ILE A 760 -2.54 6.72 -24.65
N ASP A 761 -1.64 7.47 -25.32
CA ASP A 761 -0.21 7.13 -25.40
C ASP A 761 0.42 6.91 -24.01
N ILE A 762 1.42 6.04 -23.94
CA ILE A 762 1.96 5.54 -22.69
C ILE A 762 2.76 6.59 -21.92
N ASP A 763 3.42 7.54 -22.59
CA ASP A 763 4.20 8.58 -21.94
C ASP A 763 3.33 9.81 -21.61
N ALA A 764 2.33 10.13 -22.45
CA ALA A 764 1.23 11.03 -22.07
C ALA A 764 0.47 10.52 -20.83
N ARG A 765 0.15 9.22 -20.79
CA ARG A 765 -0.44 8.52 -19.63
C ARG A 765 0.49 8.55 -18.42
N ALA A 766 1.82 8.51 -18.59
CA ALA A 766 2.77 8.61 -17.49
C ALA A 766 2.81 10.03 -16.87
N GLN A 767 2.51 11.09 -17.62
CA GLN A 767 2.35 12.43 -17.06
C GLN A 767 1.07 12.56 -16.21
N ILE A 768 -0.01 11.86 -16.57
CA ILE A 768 -1.32 11.93 -15.87
C ILE A 768 -1.40 10.93 -14.70
N GLU A 769 -1.18 9.63 -14.95
CA GLU A 769 -1.29 8.55 -13.96
C GLU A 769 -0.03 8.44 -13.07
N GLY A 770 1.08 9.04 -13.48
CA GLY A 770 2.42 8.75 -12.98
C GLY A 770 3.01 7.48 -13.60
N TYR A 771 4.33 7.30 -13.47
CA TYR A 771 5.03 6.10 -13.94
C TYR A 771 4.52 4.87 -13.18
N ARG A 772 4.12 3.82 -13.91
CA ARG A 772 3.39 2.68 -13.33
C ARG A 772 4.31 1.60 -12.78
N SER A 773 3.87 0.97 -11.69
CA SER A 773 4.52 -0.22 -11.09
C SER A 773 4.76 -1.30 -12.14
N GLY A 774 6.01 -1.77 -12.29
CA GLY A 774 6.43 -2.73 -13.31
C GLY A 774 7.29 -2.16 -14.45
N MET A 775 7.26 -0.84 -14.69
CA MET A 775 8.16 -0.17 -15.64
C MET A 775 9.63 -0.20 -15.16
N TYR A 776 10.58 -0.20 -16.09
CA TYR A 776 12.00 0.06 -15.82
C TYR A 776 12.28 1.55 -16.04
N VAL A 777 12.94 2.18 -15.07
CA VAL A 777 13.01 3.64 -14.95
C VAL A 777 14.42 4.07 -14.53
N ARG A 778 14.90 5.17 -15.12
CA ARG A 778 16.07 5.96 -14.69
C ARG A 778 15.56 7.17 -13.92
N LEU A 779 15.95 7.26 -12.66
CA LEU A 779 15.70 8.43 -11.80
C LEU A 779 16.97 9.28 -11.77
N GLU A 780 16.89 10.54 -12.18
CA GLU A 780 17.95 11.52 -12.00
C GLU A 780 17.72 12.29 -10.70
N ILE A 781 18.77 12.45 -9.89
CA ILE A 781 18.70 13.01 -8.54
C ILE A 781 19.86 14.00 -8.39
N SER A 782 19.54 15.27 -8.15
CA SER A 782 20.51 16.33 -7.84
C SER A 782 20.82 16.41 -6.34
N GLU A 783 21.83 17.20 -5.98
CA GLU A 783 22.19 17.51 -4.58
C GLU A 783 22.50 16.28 -3.70
N VAL A 784 23.06 15.20 -4.27
CA VAL A 784 23.40 14.01 -3.49
C VAL A 784 24.80 14.13 -2.87
N PRO A 785 24.98 13.96 -1.55
CA PRO A 785 26.29 14.07 -0.90
C PRO A 785 27.35 13.15 -1.51
N TYR A 786 28.53 13.72 -1.83
CA TYR A 786 29.61 13.00 -2.51
C TYR A 786 30.08 11.73 -1.77
N GLU A 787 29.97 11.69 -0.43
CA GLU A 787 30.28 10.49 0.37
C GLU A 787 29.44 9.26 -0.06
N MET A 788 28.23 9.45 -0.61
CA MET A 788 27.41 8.35 -1.13
C MET A 788 28.04 7.69 -2.37
N VAL A 789 28.72 8.47 -3.22
CA VAL A 789 29.38 8.01 -4.45
C VAL A 789 30.78 7.48 -4.14
N GLU A 790 31.51 8.18 -3.27
CA GLU A 790 32.86 7.77 -2.86
C GLU A 790 32.79 6.42 -2.12
N HIS A 791 31.97 6.34 -1.08
CA HIS A 791 31.80 5.14 -0.25
C HIS A 791 30.72 4.19 -0.77
N PHE A 792 30.36 4.25 -2.06
CA PHE A 792 29.46 3.26 -2.65
C PHE A 792 30.00 1.84 -2.49
N ASN A 793 29.11 0.87 -2.21
CA ASN A 793 29.47 -0.54 -2.08
C ASN A 793 28.24 -1.39 -2.50
N PRO A 794 28.33 -2.20 -3.58
CA PRO A 794 27.18 -2.93 -4.13
C PRO A 794 26.68 -4.09 -3.25
N ALA A 795 27.36 -4.44 -2.16
CA ALA A 795 26.82 -5.37 -1.16
C ALA A 795 25.69 -4.74 -0.31
N TYR A 796 25.50 -3.42 -0.38
CA TYR A 796 24.45 -2.70 0.34
C TYR A 796 23.34 -2.26 -0.62
N PRO A 797 22.06 -2.65 -0.39
CA PRO A 797 20.98 -2.34 -1.31
C PRO A 797 20.57 -0.86 -1.24
N ILE A 798 20.64 -0.15 -2.36
CA ILE A 798 20.04 1.18 -2.49
C ILE A 798 18.54 1.00 -2.76
N ILE A 799 17.72 1.52 -1.86
CA ILE A 799 16.27 1.56 -1.96
C ILE A 799 15.85 3.02 -2.06
N VAL A 800 14.99 3.34 -3.01
CA VAL A 800 14.37 4.66 -3.16
C VAL A 800 12.90 4.51 -2.74
N GLY A 801 12.51 5.16 -1.64
CA GLY A 801 11.13 5.16 -1.15
C GLY A 801 10.48 6.52 -1.39
N GLY A 802 9.42 6.58 -2.19
CA GLY A 802 8.64 7.80 -2.37
C GLY A 802 7.95 8.21 -1.07
N LEU A 803 8.08 9.49 -0.74
CA LEU A 803 7.42 10.12 0.39
C LEU A 803 6.00 10.54 -0.01
N LEU A 804 5.09 10.57 0.95
CA LEU A 804 3.79 11.23 0.76
C LEU A 804 3.90 12.66 1.31
N ALA A 805 3.17 13.61 0.72
CA ALA A 805 3.11 15.01 1.19
C ALA A 805 2.71 15.16 2.68
N ALA A 806 2.07 14.13 3.26
CA ALA A 806 1.82 14.07 4.69
C ALA A 806 3.09 13.88 5.54
N GLU A 807 4.10 13.16 5.02
CA GLU A 807 5.31 12.69 5.71
C GLU A 807 6.53 13.60 5.56
N GLU A 808 6.52 14.55 4.64
CA GLU A 808 7.52 15.63 4.55
C GLU A 808 7.48 16.54 5.79
N ARG A 809 6.30 16.67 6.39
CA ARG A 809 6.04 17.57 7.52
C ARG A 809 6.58 16.98 8.83
N PHE A 810 7.13 17.83 9.69
CA PHE A 810 7.59 17.43 11.04
C PHE A 810 6.55 17.79 12.12
N GLY A 811 6.40 16.94 13.12
CA GLY A 811 5.42 17.12 14.20
C GLY A 811 5.75 16.34 15.48
N TYR A 812 4.80 16.31 16.43
CA TYR A 812 4.87 15.42 17.57
C TYR A 812 4.02 14.17 17.32
N LEU A 813 4.71 13.05 17.08
CA LEU A 813 4.06 11.74 16.90
C LEU A 813 3.65 11.20 18.27
N THR A 814 2.37 10.87 18.44
CA THR A 814 1.94 10.02 19.56
C THR A 814 1.91 8.57 19.11
N VAL A 815 2.59 7.70 19.87
CA VAL A 815 2.75 6.30 19.51
C VAL A 815 2.44 5.37 20.67
N ARG A 816 1.86 4.21 20.38
CA ARG A 816 1.64 3.13 21.35
C ARG A 816 2.84 2.19 21.32
N ILE A 817 3.79 2.40 22.23
CA ILE A 817 5.05 1.67 22.29
C ILE A 817 5.04 0.61 23.41
N LYS A 818 5.74 -0.50 23.19
CA LYS A 818 6.00 -1.54 24.18
C LYS A 818 7.45 -2.03 24.07
N ARG A 819 8.11 -2.10 25.22
CA ARG A 819 9.43 -2.72 25.40
C ARG A 819 9.39 -4.18 24.90
N HIS A 820 10.36 -4.59 24.09
CA HIS A 820 10.31 -5.91 23.46
C HIS A 820 10.47 -7.06 24.48
N ARG A 821 9.86 -8.22 24.21
CA ARG A 821 9.82 -9.39 25.11
C ARG A 821 11.20 -9.95 25.49
N TRP A 822 12.16 -9.88 24.57
CA TRP A 822 13.53 -10.40 24.74
C TRP A 822 14.57 -9.32 25.01
N PHE A 823 14.20 -8.05 24.92
CA PHE A 823 15.06 -6.97 25.39
C PHE A 823 15.17 -7.04 26.93
N THR A 824 16.33 -6.75 27.50
CA THR A 824 16.59 -6.97 28.94
C THR A 824 16.42 -5.72 29.80
N ARG A 825 16.70 -4.53 29.26
CA ARG A 825 16.67 -3.26 30.00
C ARG A 825 15.30 -2.59 29.86
N THR A 826 14.92 -1.73 30.81
CA THR A 826 13.76 -0.82 30.64
C THR A 826 14.19 0.47 29.95
N LEU A 827 13.32 1.03 29.12
CA LEU A 827 13.59 2.27 28.40
C LEU A 827 13.21 3.47 29.29
N LYS A 828 13.99 4.55 29.22
CA LYS A 828 13.93 5.72 30.11
C LYS A 828 13.53 6.96 29.33
N THR A 829 12.70 7.83 29.91
CA THR A 829 12.33 9.10 29.26
C THR A 829 13.52 10.03 29.08
N ASN A 830 13.55 10.72 27.94
CA ASN A 830 14.67 11.56 27.49
C ASN A 830 16.03 10.81 27.44
N ASN A 831 16.02 9.50 27.17
CA ASN A 831 17.15 8.85 26.52
C ASN A 831 16.91 8.86 25.01
N PRO A 832 17.97 8.93 24.17
CA PRO A 832 17.82 8.72 22.74
C PRO A 832 17.39 7.28 22.44
N ILE A 833 16.54 7.13 21.43
CA ILE A 833 16.22 5.85 20.79
C ILE A 833 16.13 6.07 19.28
N ILE A 834 16.54 5.08 18.51
CA ILE A 834 16.48 5.08 17.05
C ILE A 834 15.15 4.42 16.65
N PHE A 835 14.32 5.14 15.91
CA PHE A 835 13.08 4.64 15.31
C PHE A 835 13.34 4.26 13.84
N SER A 836 12.81 3.11 13.42
CA SER A 836 12.55 2.81 12.01
C SER A 836 11.05 2.97 11.78
N LEU A 837 10.65 4.05 11.11
CA LEU A 837 9.24 4.43 10.90
C LEU A 837 9.07 4.90 9.45
N GLY A 838 8.12 4.30 8.73
CA GLY A 838 8.04 4.43 7.28
C GLY A 838 9.37 4.02 6.63
N TRP A 839 9.80 4.75 5.60
CA TRP A 839 11.13 4.60 5.00
C TRP A 839 12.27 4.99 5.95
N ARG A 840 12.07 6.05 6.73
CA ARG A 840 13.13 6.72 7.48
C ARG A 840 13.63 5.94 8.69
N ARG A 841 14.92 6.14 9.00
CA ARG A 841 15.57 5.73 10.26
C ARG A 841 16.12 6.97 10.94
N PHE A 842 15.75 7.23 12.19
CA PHE A 842 16.20 8.44 12.90
C PHE A 842 16.19 8.28 14.42
N GLN A 843 17.08 9.01 15.07
CA GLN A 843 17.20 9.08 16.52
C GLN A 843 16.40 10.26 17.08
N SER A 844 15.60 10.01 18.13
CA SER A 844 14.79 11.04 18.82
C SER A 844 14.67 10.76 20.32
N LEU A 845 14.09 11.70 21.08
CA LEU A 845 13.98 11.70 22.55
C LEU A 845 12.53 11.47 23.02
N PRO A 846 12.07 10.21 23.18
CA PRO A 846 10.71 9.93 23.62
C PRO A 846 10.43 10.30 25.08
N ILE A 847 9.26 10.90 25.26
CA ILE A 847 8.57 11.07 26.53
C ILE A 847 7.48 9.99 26.64
N TYR A 848 7.75 8.94 27.41
CA TYR A 848 6.79 7.92 27.80
C TYR A 848 5.75 8.48 28.79
N HIS A 849 4.47 8.21 28.52
CA HIS A 849 3.35 8.56 29.39
C HIS A 849 2.28 7.47 29.39
N LEU A 850 1.36 7.56 30.34
CA LEU A 850 0.12 6.78 30.37
C LEU A 850 -1.02 7.73 30.65
N ASP A 851 -2.15 7.52 29.98
CA ASP A 851 -3.39 8.18 30.35
C ASP A 851 -3.86 7.73 31.75
N ASP A 852 -4.21 8.70 32.59
CA ASP A 852 -4.59 8.56 34.00
C ASP A 852 -6.13 8.56 34.13
N HIS A 853 -6.79 7.60 33.45
CA HIS A 853 -8.25 7.41 33.32
C HIS A 853 -9.00 8.47 32.49
N SER A 854 -8.62 8.65 31.23
CA SER A 854 -9.18 9.59 30.23
C SER A 854 -9.20 11.07 30.67
N ILE A 855 -8.32 11.44 31.60
CA ILE A 855 -8.26 12.78 32.20
C ILE A 855 -6.96 13.51 31.84
N ARG A 856 -5.85 12.79 31.60
CA ARG A 856 -4.53 13.39 31.33
C ARG A 856 -3.47 12.36 30.95
N ASN A 857 -2.61 12.73 30.03
CA ASN A 857 -1.36 12.03 29.71
C ASN A 857 -0.31 12.27 30.81
N ARG A 858 -0.20 11.32 31.75
CA ARG A 858 0.75 11.40 32.88
C ARG A 858 2.13 10.85 32.51
N LEU A 859 3.15 11.70 32.62
CA LEU A 859 4.55 11.34 32.45
C LEU A 859 4.96 10.11 33.28
N LEU A 860 5.67 9.17 32.63
CA LEU A 860 6.44 8.11 33.27
C LEU A 860 7.93 8.45 33.30
N LYS A 861 8.69 7.76 34.17
CA LYS A 861 10.16 7.80 34.15
C LYS A 861 10.76 6.71 33.24
N TYR A 862 10.05 5.60 33.11
CA TYR A 862 10.46 4.40 32.37
C TYR A 862 9.24 3.77 31.71
N THR A 863 9.45 3.00 30.62
CA THR A 863 8.44 2.09 30.07
C THR A 863 8.06 1.01 31.08
N PRO A 864 6.77 0.65 31.23
CA PRO A 864 6.37 -0.58 31.91
C PRO A 864 7.01 -1.82 31.27
N GLU A 865 7.23 -2.88 32.05
CA GLU A 865 8.01 -4.04 31.60
C GLU A 865 7.27 -4.93 30.58
N HIS A 866 5.94 -5.03 30.67
CA HIS A 866 5.11 -5.92 29.84
C HIS A 866 3.83 -5.27 29.28
N MET A 867 3.53 -4.03 29.69
CA MET A 867 2.35 -3.26 29.28
C MET A 867 2.72 -2.26 28.18
N HIS A 868 1.78 -1.94 27.27
CA HIS A 868 1.95 -0.82 26.35
C HIS A 868 1.85 0.51 27.11
N CYS A 869 2.65 1.48 26.71
CA CYS A 869 2.52 2.86 27.13
C CYS A 869 2.48 3.77 25.90
N TYR A 870 2.05 5.01 26.08
CA TYR A 870 2.20 6.01 25.04
C TYR A 870 3.61 6.57 25.09
N ALA A 871 4.15 6.95 23.94
CA ALA A 871 5.28 7.87 23.86
C ALA A 871 4.91 9.03 22.96
N THR A 872 5.48 10.19 23.25
CA THR A 872 5.52 11.30 22.29
C THR A 872 6.96 11.71 22.06
N PHE A 873 7.33 11.92 20.80
CA PHE A 873 8.63 12.42 20.37
C PHE A 873 8.45 13.33 19.16
N TYR A 874 9.49 14.09 18.82
CA TYR A 874 9.53 14.93 17.63
C TYR A 874 10.15 14.17 16.46
N GLY A 875 9.55 14.28 15.27
CA GLY A 875 10.04 13.60 14.07
C GLY A 875 9.18 13.87 12.84
N PRO A 876 9.54 13.29 11.68
CA PRO A 876 8.76 13.34 10.45
C PRO A 876 7.43 12.62 10.66
N VAL A 877 6.35 13.19 10.14
CA VAL A 877 5.00 12.62 10.24
C VAL A 877 4.94 11.29 9.47
N SER A 878 4.08 10.38 9.92
CA SER A 878 3.76 9.13 9.23
C SER A 878 2.31 8.77 9.49
N THR A 879 1.69 8.04 8.56
CA THR A 879 0.26 7.70 8.63
C THR A 879 -0.14 6.99 9.93
N PRO A 880 -1.31 7.30 10.53
CA PRO A 880 -1.79 6.58 11.70
C PRO A 880 -1.92 5.08 11.45
N ASN A 881 -1.79 4.28 12.51
CA ASN A 881 -1.75 2.81 12.48
C ASN A 881 -0.52 2.19 11.77
N THR A 882 0.45 2.98 11.29
CA THR A 882 1.74 2.47 10.80
C THR A 882 2.58 1.87 11.94
N GLY A 883 3.12 0.68 11.70
CA GLY A 883 3.97 -0.06 12.65
C GLY A 883 5.44 0.34 12.58
N PHE A 884 6.15 0.24 13.72
CA PHE A 884 7.56 0.59 13.81
C PHE A 884 8.37 -0.30 14.77
N CYS A 885 9.67 -0.38 14.49
CA CYS A 885 10.69 -0.94 15.37
C CYS A 885 11.53 0.18 16.00
N ALA A 886 12.05 -0.03 17.21
CA ALA A 886 12.92 0.93 17.89
C ALA A 886 14.12 0.26 18.59
N PHE A 887 15.29 0.90 18.51
CA PHE A 887 16.61 0.37 18.84
C PHE A 887 17.40 1.35 19.73
N ASN A 888 18.18 0.85 20.69
CA ASN A 888 19.06 1.70 21.51
C ASN A 888 20.46 1.90 20.89
N SER A 889 20.88 1.01 20.00
CA SER A 889 22.14 1.01 19.24
C SER A 889 21.95 0.15 17.99
N LEU A 890 22.79 0.34 16.98
CA LEU A 890 22.79 -0.43 15.72
C LEU A 890 24.00 -1.38 15.63
N GLY A 891 25.18 -0.90 16.02
CA GLY A 891 26.46 -1.62 15.91
C GLY A 891 26.53 -2.95 16.68
N GLU A 892 27.47 -3.78 16.26
CA GLU A 892 27.52 -5.22 16.56
C GLU A 892 28.07 -5.58 17.96
N GLU A 893 28.75 -4.66 18.66
CA GLU A 893 29.34 -4.90 20.00
C GLU A 893 28.37 -5.49 21.05
N SER A 894 27.05 -5.29 20.88
CA SER A 894 26.07 -5.76 21.85
C SER A 894 25.73 -7.24 21.66
N SER A 895 26.32 -8.09 22.51
CA SER A 895 26.09 -9.54 22.61
C SER A 895 24.67 -9.96 23.07
N GLY A 896 23.63 -9.21 22.72
CA GLY A 896 22.26 -9.42 23.17
C GLY A 896 21.26 -8.60 22.36
N PHE A 897 20.01 -9.05 22.37
CA PHE A 897 18.94 -8.63 21.46
C PHE A 897 18.83 -7.09 21.30
N ARG A 898 19.08 -6.58 20.09
CA ARG A 898 19.21 -5.15 19.75
C ARG A 898 17.86 -4.41 19.71
N ILE A 899 16.82 -5.05 19.15
CA ILE A 899 15.45 -4.46 19.08
C ILE A 899 14.93 -4.24 20.50
N SER A 900 14.74 -2.97 20.84
CA SER A 900 14.52 -2.50 22.19
C SER A 900 13.02 -2.31 22.50
N ALA A 901 12.24 -1.90 21.49
CA ALA A 901 10.79 -1.81 21.54
C ALA A 901 10.16 -1.98 20.16
N THR A 902 8.86 -2.25 20.15
CA THR A 902 7.98 -2.20 18.98
C THR A 902 6.76 -1.35 19.30
N GLY A 903 6.10 -0.81 18.28
CA GLY A 903 4.89 -0.02 18.47
C GLY A 903 4.15 0.29 17.18
N VAL A 904 3.12 1.11 17.33
CA VAL A 904 2.25 1.60 16.25
C VAL A 904 1.97 3.09 16.47
N VAL A 905 1.97 3.89 15.41
CA VAL A 905 1.56 5.31 15.43
C VAL A 905 0.06 5.41 15.73
N LEU A 906 -0.33 6.32 16.64
CA LEU A 906 -1.74 6.55 16.94
C LEU A 906 -2.27 7.84 16.32
N ASP A 907 -1.58 8.95 16.56
CA ASP A 907 -2.08 10.29 16.24
C ASP A 907 -0.93 11.29 16.04
N ILE A 908 -1.18 12.32 15.23
CA ILE A 908 -0.22 13.28 14.70
C ILE A 908 -0.61 14.68 15.19
N ASP A 909 0.09 15.20 16.21
CA ASP A 909 -0.27 16.47 16.86
C ASP A 909 0.85 17.52 16.72
N ARG A 910 0.47 18.80 16.65
CA ARG A 910 1.40 19.93 16.74
C ARG A 910 1.74 20.30 18.19
N SER A 911 0.94 19.91 19.20
CA SER A 911 1.18 20.29 20.61
C SER A 911 0.53 19.39 21.69
N THR A 912 1.21 18.30 22.08
CA THR A 912 0.68 17.36 23.09
C THR A 912 0.81 17.86 24.55
N LYS A 913 -0.29 17.86 25.32
CA LYS A 913 -0.32 18.30 26.73
C LYS A 913 0.03 17.18 27.72
N ILE A 914 1.31 16.82 27.80
CA ILE A 914 1.82 15.82 28.76
C ILE A 914 2.07 16.48 30.14
N VAL A 915 1.66 15.82 31.23
CA VAL A 915 1.81 16.35 32.59
C VAL A 915 2.64 15.48 33.53
N LYS A 916 3.63 16.10 34.19
CA LYS A 916 4.40 15.54 35.30
C LYS A 916 3.69 15.82 36.62
N LYS A 917 3.49 14.77 37.40
CA LYS A 917 2.96 14.87 38.76
C LYS A 917 4.02 15.46 39.70
N LEU A 918 3.71 16.61 40.29
CA LEU A 918 4.55 17.29 41.28
C LEU A 918 3.89 17.18 42.66
N LYS A 919 4.69 17.03 43.72
CA LYS A 919 4.22 17.11 45.11
C LYS A 919 4.96 18.24 45.80
N LEU A 920 4.22 19.24 46.28
CA LEU A 920 4.73 20.14 47.30
C LEU A 920 4.49 19.46 48.65
N THR A 921 5.50 19.39 49.50
CA THR A 921 5.47 18.70 50.80
C THR A 921 5.75 19.68 51.91
N GLY A 922 5.00 19.61 53.01
CA GLY A 922 5.21 20.45 54.18
C GLY A 922 4.95 19.71 55.48
N VAL A 923 5.42 20.30 56.58
CA VAL A 923 5.41 19.72 57.92
C VAL A 923 4.49 20.54 58.83
N PRO A 924 3.57 19.92 59.60
CA PRO A 924 2.77 20.64 60.57
C PRO A 924 3.62 21.04 61.78
N TYR A 925 3.58 22.32 62.17
CA TYR A 925 4.31 22.82 63.34
C TYR A 925 3.41 23.14 64.54
N LYS A 926 2.08 23.28 64.34
CA LYS A 926 1.11 23.51 65.41
C LYS A 926 -0.25 22.92 65.04
N ILE A 927 -0.81 22.05 65.89
CA ILE A 927 -1.99 21.22 65.57
C ILE A 927 -3.06 21.35 66.66
N PHE A 928 -4.31 21.61 66.26
CA PHE A 928 -5.47 21.76 67.13
C PHE A 928 -6.35 20.49 67.08
N LYS A 929 -7.65 20.62 66.82
CA LYS A 929 -8.55 19.48 66.55
C LYS A 929 -8.61 19.23 65.04
N ASN A 930 -9.29 20.10 64.30
CA ASN A 930 -9.43 20.02 62.84
C ASN A 930 -8.58 21.05 62.08
N THR A 931 -7.89 21.96 62.77
CA THR A 931 -6.98 22.93 62.17
C THR A 931 -5.52 22.62 62.50
N ALA A 932 -4.64 22.91 61.55
CA ALA A 932 -3.19 22.87 61.75
C ALA A 932 -2.52 24.02 60.99
N PHE A 933 -1.36 24.43 61.49
CA PHE A 933 -0.46 25.34 60.79
C PHE A 933 0.73 24.53 60.24
N ILE A 934 0.99 24.73 58.95
CA ILE A 934 1.98 23.98 58.15
C ILE A 934 3.07 24.95 57.70
N LYS A 935 4.30 24.47 57.67
CA LYS A 935 5.48 25.19 57.14
C LYS A 935 6.24 24.31 56.14
N ASP A 936 7.27 24.90 55.53
CA ASP A 936 8.22 24.25 54.60
C ASP A 936 7.60 23.68 53.29
N MET A 937 6.39 24.10 52.91
CA MET A 937 5.73 23.73 51.64
C MET A 937 5.83 24.83 50.56
N PHE A 938 5.93 26.07 51.02
CA PHE A 938 6.01 27.31 50.25
C PHE A 938 7.04 28.21 50.93
N ASN A 939 7.63 29.14 50.19
CA ASN A 939 8.62 30.07 50.71
C ASN A 939 7.98 31.42 51.08
N SER A 940 7.02 31.89 50.28
CA SER A 940 6.42 33.23 50.41
C SER A 940 4.92 33.20 50.74
N GLN A 941 4.40 34.31 51.29
CA GLN A 941 2.96 34.48 51.50
C GLN A 941 2.19 34.58 50.17
N LEU A 942 2.83 35.06 49.10
CA LEU A 942 2.26 35.18 47.75
C LEU A 942 2.03 33.80 47.12
N GLU A 943 2.96 32.86 47.30
CA GLU A 943 2.74 31.45 46.92
C GLU A 943 1.54 30.85 47.67
N VAL A 944 1.43 31.08 48.98
CA VAL A 944 0.28 30.57 49.74
C VAL A 944 -1.03 31.16 49.22
N ALA A 945 -1.09 32.46 48.92
CA ALA A 945 -2.27 33.10 48.37
C ALA A 945 -2.66 32.49 47.00
N LYS A 946 -1.69 32.22 46.12
CA LYS A 946 -1.89 31.52 44.84
C LYS A 946 -2.41 30.09 45.00
N PHE A 947 -2.21 29.46 46.16
CA PHE A 947 -2.73 28.14 46.49
C PHE A 947 -3.80 28.17 47.61
N GLU A 948 -4.43 29.32 47.89
CA GLU A 948 -5.53 29.37 48.85
C GLU A 948 -6.74 28.58 48.35
N GLY A 949 -7.43 27.88 49.24
CA GLY A 949 -8.49 26.94 48.86
C GLY A 949 -8.00 25.62 48.24
N ALA A 950 -6.71 25.43 47.99
CA ALA A 950 -6.19 24.20 47.37
C ALA A 950 -6.35 22.96 48.27
N ASN A 951 -6.66 21.83 47.63
CA ASN A 951 -6.86 20.53 48.29
C ASN A 951 -5.52 19.84 48.60
N ILE A 952 -5.31 19.53 49.88
CA ILE A 952 -4.10 18.89 50.42
C ILE A 952 -4.45 17.57 51.12
N LYS A 953 -3.47 16.68 51.30
CA LYS A 953 -3.67 15.38 51.94
C LYS A 953 -2.45 14.97 52.75
N THR A 954 -2.65 14.30 53.89
CA THR A 954 -1.56 13.71 54.67
C THR A 954 -1.15 12.34 54.14
N VAL A 955 0.06 11.88 54.48
CA VAL A 955 0.48 10.48 54.25
C VAL A 955 -0.44 9.49 54.97
N SER A 956 -0.97 9.82 56.15
CA SER A 956 -1.98 9.04 56.88
C SER A 956 -3.37 9.02 56.22
N GLY A 957 -3.58 9.77 55.13
CA GLY A 957 -4.79 9.69 54.28
C GLY A 957 -5.85 10.77 54.52
N ILE A 958 -5.74 11.54 55.60
CA ILE A 958 -6.66 12.62 55.97
C ILE A 958 -6.61 13.73 54.91
N ARG A 959 -7.77 14.14 54.36
CA ARG A 959 -7.89 15.27 53.42
C ARG A 959 -7.97 16.60 54.19
N GLY A 960 -7.59 17.68 53.52
CA GLY A 960 -7.71 19.03 54.04
C GLY A 960 -7.62 20.09 52.95
N GLN A 961 -7.68 21.36 53.36
CA GLN A 961 -7.68 22.53 52.48
C GLN A 961 -6.77 23.63 53.04
N VAL A 962 -6.04 24.32 52.16
CA VAL A 962 -5.36 25.59 52.49
C VAL A 962 -6.41 26.66 52.79
N LYS A 963 -6.26 27.44 53.87
CA LYS A 963 -7.28 28.40 54.33
C LYS A 963 -6.84 29.86 54.55
N LYS A 964 -5.55 30.13 54.83
CA LYS A 964 -4.94 31.48 54.77
C LYS A 964 -3.43 31.40 54.99
N ALA A 965 -2.67 32.30 54.37
CA ALA A 965 -1.29 32.59 54.75
C ALA A 965 -1.14 33.00 56.24
N GLN A 966 0.08 32.88 56.77
CA GLN A 966 0.48 33.42 58.06
C GLN A 966 1.65 34.38 57.89
N ASN A 967 1.65 35.46 58.70
CA ASN A 967 2.66 36.52 58.58
C ASN A 967 4.04 36.07 59.08
N LYS A 968 4.09 35.15 60.06
CA LYS A 968 5.33 34.55 60.60
C LYS A 968 5.10 33.09 61.03
N PRO A 969 6.02 32.14 60.75
CA PRO A 969 7.11 32.27 59.78
C PRO A 969 6.56 32.41 58.35
N GLU A 970 7.39 32.89 57.42
CA GLU A 970 6.98 33.08 56.02
C GLU A 970 6.75 31.74 55.31
N GLY A 971 5.94 31.75 54.25
CA GLY A 971 5.49 30.54 53.55
C GLY A 971 4.57 29.62 54.36
N ALA A 972 4.41 29.85 55.67
CA ALA A 972 3.52 29.08 56.52
C ALA A 972 2.05 29.46 56.33
N PHE A 973 1.17 28.49 56.55
CA PHE A 973 -0.26 28.65 56.30
C PHE A 973 -1.13 27.87 57.27
N ARG A 974 -2.36 28.38 57.47
CA ARG A 974 -3.43 27.70 58.19
C ARG A 974 -4.16 26.75 57.24
N ALA A 975 -4.37 25.52 57.68
CA ALA A 975 -5.17 24.53 56.98
C ALA A 975 -6.26 23.91 57.87
N THR A 976 -7.32 23.43 57.23
CA THR A 976 -8.41 22.64 57.85
C THR A 976 -8.39 21.22 57.33
N PHE A 977 -8.57 20.23 58.20
CA PHE A 977 -8.54 18.79 57.92
C PHE A 977 -9.81 18.08 58.46
N GLU A 978 -10.12 16.92 57.89
CA GLU A 978 -11.25 16.07 58.32
C GLU A 978 -11.14 15.60 59.77
N ASP A 979 -9.92 15.26 60.22
CA ASP A 979 -9.61 14.80 61.58
C ASP A 979 -8.21 15.28 62.00
N LYS A 980 -7.85 15.06 63.27
CA LYS A 980 -6.60 15.50 63.88
C LYS A 980 -5.38 14.75 63.33
N ILE A 981 -4.63 15.45 62.48
CA ILE A 981 -3.30 15.02 62.01
C ILE A 981 -2.29 14.90 63.17
N LEU A 982 -1.19 14.19 62.94
CA LEU A 982 -0.09 14.03 63.89
C LEU A 982 1.10 14.93 63.54
N MET A 983 1.91 15.29 64.54
CA MET A 983 3.16 16.05 64.35
C MET A 983 4.21 15.31 63.48
N ARG A 984 4.00 14.01 63.24
CA ARG A 984 4.84 13.17 62.37
C ARG A 984 4.24 12.96 60.96
N ASP A 985 3.06 13.51 60.67
CA ASP A 985 2.49 13.45 59.32
C ASP A 985 3.20 14.43 58.39
N ILE A 986 3.56 13.96 57.20
CA ILE A 986 3.90 14.83 56.07
C ILE A 986 2.60 15.19 55.36
N VAL A 987 2.37 16.48 55.15
CA VAL A 987 1.27 17.02 54.34
C VAL A 987 1.78 17.22 52.92
N PHE A 988 0.97 16.91 51.90
CA PHE A 988 1.33 17.22 50.52
C PHE A 988 0.16 17.75 49.69
N LEU A 989 0.49 18.67 48.78
CA LEU A 989 -0.36 19.15 47.70
C LEU A 989 -0.02 18.37 46.42
N ARG A 990 -1.03 17.94 45.64
CA ARG A 990 -0.84 17.22 44.37
C ARG A 990 -0.96 18.20 43.19
N ALA A 991 0.17 18.74 42.76
CA ALA A 991 0.25 19.60 41.58
C ALA A 991 0.52 18.77 40.30
N TRP A 992 0.30 19.41 39.16
CA TRP A 992 0.62 18.88 37.83
C TRP A 992 1.32 19.99 37.06
N TYR A 993 2.41 19.64 36.38
CA TYR A 993 3.25 20.58 35.61
C TYR A 993 3.33 20.05 34.18
N SER A 994 2.99 20.88 33.19
CA SER A 994 3.12 20.56 31.76
C SER A 994 4.59 20.36 31.40
N ILE A 995 4.88 19.37 30.56
CA ILE A 995 6.21 19.14 30.00
C ILE A 995 6.08 18.83 28.51
N GLU A 996 6.80 19.60 27.71
CA GLU A 996 6.88 19.42 26.27
C GLU A 996 7.99 18.43 25.90
N PRO A 997 7.81 17.62 24.83
CA PRO A 997 8.89 16.82 24.26
C PRO A 997 10.02 17.70 23.73
N LYS A 998 11.26 17.20 23.80
CA LYS A 998 12.38 17.89 23.15
C LYS A 998 12.29 17.70 21.63
N LYS A 999 12.42 18.80 20.87
CA LYS A 999 12.65 18.76 19.43
C LYS A 999 14.08 18.27 19.16
N LEU A 1000 14.24 16.96 19.00
CA LEU A 1000 15.44 16.34 18.44
C LEU A 1000 15.02 15.41 17.30
N TYR A 1001 15.68 15.55 16.17
CA TYR A 1001 15.65 14.64 15.04
C TYR A 1001 17.09 14.51 14.55
N ASN A 1002 17.55 13.29 14.27
CA ASN A 1002 18.88 13.01 13.77
C ASN A 1002 18.80 11.76 12.88
N PRO A 1003 18.88 11.88 11.53
CA PRO A 1003 18.74 10.74 10.63
C PRO A 1003 19.91 9.77 10.74
N VAL A 1004 19.66 8.49 10.47
CA VAL A 1004 20.70 7.44 10.43
C VAL A 1004 21.26 7.37 9.01
N CYS A 1005 22.17 8.29 8.68
CA CYS A 1005 22.87 8.36 7.40
C CYS A 1005 24.01 7.32 7.30
N SER A 1006 23.66 6.03 7.28
CA SER A 1006 24.63 4.92 7.27
C SER A 1006 25.27 4.62 5.91
N LEU A 1007 24.73 5.14 4.79
CA LEU A 1007 25.32 4.95 3.46
C LEU A 1007 26.39 5.99 3.14
N LEU A 1008 26.39 7.13 3.85
CA LEU A 1008 27.40 8.20 3.77
C LEU A 1008 28.65 7.91 4.61
N LEU A 1009 28.72 6.76 5.28
CA LEU A 1009 29.88 6.33 6.06
C LEU A 1009 30.71 5.34 5.23
N ALA A 1010 32.03 5.45 5.31
CA ALA A 1010 32.93 4.39 4.85
C ALA A 1010 32.62 3.06 5.59
N ASP A 1011 32.62 3.10 6.92
CA ASP A 1011 32.22 1.98 7.78
C ASP A 1011 30.71 2.01 8.07
N LYS A 1012 29.92 1.42 7.15
CA LYS A 1012 28.45 1.48 7.14
C LYS A 1012 27.73 0.91 8.37
N GLY A 1013 28.42 0.09 9.17
CA GLY A 1013 27.91 -0.45 10.44
C GLY A 1013 28.12 0.45 11.67
N GLU A 1014 29.11 1.35 11.66
CA GLU A 1014 29.56 2.11 12.84
C GLU A 1014 28.87 3.47 13.04
N TRP A 1015 27.56 3.59 12.74
CA TRP A 1015 26.84 4.84 12.92
C TRP A 1015 26.75 5.28 14.40
N LYS A 1016 27.37 6.42 14.74
CA LYS A 1016 27.54 6.94 16.10
C LYS A 1016 26.61 8.13 16.38
N GLY A 1017 25.42 7.83 16.92
CA GLY A 1017 24.46 8.83 17.39
C GLY A 1017 24.68 9.30 18.84
N MET A 1018 23.70 10.04 19.37
CA MET A 1018 23.66 10.47 20.78
C MET A 1018 23.73 9.26 21.73
N ARG A 1019 24.71 9.27 22.64
CA ARG A 1019 24.93 8.22 23.65
C ARG A 1019 23.79 8.16 24.69
N LEU A 1020 23.55 6.96 25.24
CA LEU A 1020 22.60 6.77 26.34
C LEU A 1020 23.13 7.42 27.64
N THR A 1021 22.24 7.93 28.48
CA THR A 1021 22.61 8.49 29.81
C THR A 1021 23.24 7.49 30.81
N GLY A 1022 23.35 6.21 30.44
CA GLY A 1022 24.11 5.18 31.17
C GLY A 1022 25.48 4.83 30.55
N GLN A 1023 25.75 5.22 29.31
CA GLN A 1023 27.09 5.21 28.70
C GLN A 1023 27.84 6.45 29.15
N ILE A 1024 27.31 7.64 28.85
CA ILE A 1024 27.85 8.97 29.24
C ILE A 1024 28.37 8.97 30.70
N ARG A 1025 27.60 8.44 31.65
CA ARG A 1025 27.97 8.35 33.08
C ARG A 1025 29.10 7.39 33.43
N ARG A 1026 29.38 6.39 32.61
CA ARG A 1026 30.56 5.51 32.77
C ARG A 1026 31.79 6.20 32.19
N ASP A 1027 31.63 6.72 30.98
CA ASP A 1027 32.66 7.42 30.22
C ASP A 1027 33.18 8.66 31.01
N GLU A 1028 32.28 9.38 31.68
CA GLU A 1028 32.58 10.53 32.57
C GLU A 1028 32.83 10.14 34.05
N GLY A 1029 32.73 8.85 34.41
CA GLY A 1029 32.85 8.38 35.80
C GLY A 1029 31.73 8.81 36.79
N ILE A 1030 30.70 9.51 36.33
CA ILE A 1030 29.62 10.07 37.14
C ILE A 1030 28.67 8.98 37.69
N LYS A 1031 28.71 8.79 39.02
CA LYS A 1031 27.82 7.86 39.75
C LYS A 1031 26.33 8.20 39.57
N THR A 1032 25.47 7.18 39.64
CA THR A 1032 24.02 7.37 39.54
C THR A 1032 23.46 8.12 40.75
N PRO A 1033 22.65 9.19 40.56
CA PRO A 1033 22.09 9.96 41.66
C PRO A 1033 21.01 9.16 42.38
N LEU A 1034 21.24 8.88 43.67
CA LEU A 1034 20.35 8.11 44.55
C LEU A 1034 20.09 8.92 45.84
N ASP A 1035 18.87 9.42 46.00
CA ASP A 1035 18.43 10.05 47.26
C ASP A 1035 18.17 8.99 48.33
N ILE A 1036 18.86 9.12 49.47
CA ILE A 1036 18.80 8.22 50.63
C ILE A 1036 17.39 8.18 51.25
N ASN A 1037 16.60 9.26 51.09
CA ASN A 1037 15.22 9.35 51.60
C ASN A 1037 14.20 8.67 50.66
N SER A 1038 14.52 8.58 49.36
CA SER A 1038 13.73 7.87 48.35
C SER A 1038 13.97 6.36 48.33
N ALA A 1039 15.02 5.86 49.00
CA ALA A 1039 15.32 4.44 49.10
C ALA A 1039 14.35 3.73 50.06
N TYR A 1040 13.65 2.69 49.58
CA TYR A 1040 12.76 1.88 50.40
C TYR A 1040 13.53 1.09 51.47
N LYS A 1041 12.99 1.09 52.70
CA LYS A 1041 13.53 0.36 53.86
C LYS A 1041 12.39 -0.45 54.51
N PRO A 1042 12.65 -1.62 55.12
CA PRO A 1042 11.64 -2.35 55.87
C PRO A 1042 11.13 -1.50 57.04
N ILE A 1043 9.81 -1.48 57.25
CA ILE A 1043 9.16 -0.63 58.27
C ILE A 1043 8.63 -1.52 59.40
N GLU A 1044 9.37 -1.59 60.50
CA GLU A 1044 8.92 -2.23 61.73
C GLU A 1044 7.84 -1.36 62.41
N ARG A 1045 6.67 -1.96 62.69
CA ARG A 1045 5.52 -1.27 63.28
C ARG A 1045 5.25 -1.78 64.70
N THR A 1046 5.65 -0.99 65.69
CA THR A 1046 5.31 -1.23 67.11
C THR A 1046 3.80 -1.26 67.34
N THR A 1047 3.32 -2.15 68.22
CA THR A 1047 1.89 -2.24 68.56
C THR A 1047 1.40 -0.97 69.27
N ARG A 1048 0.59 -0.15 68.59
CA ARG A 1048 0.07 1.12 69.12
C ARG A 1048 -0.97 0.86 70.22
N ARG A 1049 -0.54 0.94 71.48
CA ARG A 1049 -1.44 1.02 72.64
C ARG A 1049 -2.00 2.44 72.76
N PHE A 1050 -3.31 2.57 72.92
CA PHE A 1050 -3.98 3.85 73.16
C PHE A 1050 -4.15 4.07 74.67
N ASN A 1051 -4.23 5.35 75.08
CA ASN A 1051 -4.55 5.71 76.45
C ASN A 1051 -5.99 5.28 76.81
N THR A 1052 -6.23 4.96 78.07
CA THR A 1052 -7.58 4.69 78.59
C THR A 1052 -8.47 5.93 78.51
N LEU A 1053 -9.77 5.72 78.34
CA LEU A 1053 -10.77 6.79 78.33
C LEU A 1053 -10.76 7.54 79.68
N LYS A 1054 -10.50 8.84 79.64
CA LYS A 1054 -10.60 9.73 80.81
C LYS A 1054 -11.90 10.52 80.72
N VAL A 1055 -12.89 10.16 81.55
CA VAL A 1055 -14.14 10.91 81.69
C VAL A 1055 -13.84 12.27 82.36
N PRO A 1056 -14.35 13.40 81.87
CA PRO A 1056 -14.21 14.68 82.57
C PRO A 1056 -14.94 14.66 83.91
N ARG A 1057 -14.28 15.08 84.99
CA ARG A 1057 -14.85 15.05 86.36
C ARG A 1057 -16.24 15.70 86.50
N LYS A 1058 -16.50 16.79 85.74
CA LYS A 1058 -17.81 17.45 85.70
C LYS A 1058 -18.92 16.51 85.18
N LEU A 1059 -18.61 15.72 84.15
CA LEU A 1059 -19.54 14.75 83.56
C LEU A 1059 -19.66 13.49 84.44
N GLU A 1060 -18.56 13.01 85.01
CA GLU A 1060 -18.57 11.89 85.97
C GLU A 1060 -19.46 12.20 87.20
N ALA A 1061 -19.46 13.45 87.67
CA ALA A 1061 -20.34 13.91 88.74
C ALA A 1061 -21.83 13.93 88.33
N SER A 1062 -22.15 14.30 87.09
CA SER A 1062 -23.53 14.43 86.58
C SER A 1062 -24.11 13.15 85.96
N LEU A 1063 -23.33 12.09 85.77
CA LEU A 1063 -23.85 10.80 85.28
C LEU A 1063 -24.88 10.19 86.26
N PRO A 1064 -25.94 9.51 85.77
CA PRO A 1064 -26.83 8.73 86.63
C PRO A 1064 -26.06 7.68 87.43
N TYR A 1065 -26.51 7.37 88.66
CA TYR A 1065 -25.79 6.50 89.61
C TYR A 1065 -25.34 5.16 89.01
N ALA A 1066 -26.20 4.49 88.24
CA ALA A 1066 -25.89 3.23 87.56
C ALA A 1066 -24.78 3.33 86.49
N SER A 1067 -24.55 4.52 85.92
CA SER A 1067 -23.53 4.79 84.91
C SER A 1067 -22.23 5.38 85.48
N LYS A 1068 -22.15 5.68 86.78
CA LYS A 1068 -20.93 6.26 87.39
C LYS A 1068 -19.79 5.23 87.43
N THR A 1069 -18.61 5.67 87.00
CA THR A 1069 -17.38 4.89 87.01
C THR A 1069 -16.95 4.56 88.44
N LYS A 1070 -16.97 3.27 88.81
CA LYS A 1070 -16.57 2.76 90.13
C LYS A 1070 -15.03 2.72 90.29
N ALA A 1071 -14.37 3.83 89.99
CA ALA A 1071 -12.91 3.95 90.05
C ALA A 1071 -12.44 4.22 91.49
N LEU A 1072 -12.04 3.15 92.20
CA LEU A 1072 -11.42 3.28 93.51
C LEU A 1072 -10.07 4.02 93.42
N LYS A 1073 -9.82 4.93 94.36
CA LYS A 1073 -8.50 5.56 94.52
C LYS A 1073 -7.51 4.50 95.05
N PRO A 1074 -6.24 4.48 94.59
CA PRO A 1074 -5.22 3.63 95.22
C PRO A 1074 -5.00 4.06 96.67
N GLN A 1075 -4.80 3.09 97.57
CA GLN A 1075 -4.46 3.36 98.96
C GLN A 1075 -3.01 3.85 99.06
N SER A 1076 -2.81 5.04 99.64
CA SER A 1076 -1.48 5.59 99.94
C SER A 1076 -0.95 5.15 101.31
N LYS A 1077 -1.86 4.95 102.27
CA LYS A 1077 -1.68 4.26 103.56
C LYS A 1077 -1.40 2.75 103.40
N PRO A 1078 -0.28 2.11 103.79
CA PRO A 1078 -0.32 0.67 103.98
C PRO A 1078 -1.30 0.32 105.11
N THR A 1079 -2.16 -0.66 104.89
CA THR A 1079 -3.14 -1.13 105.88
C THR A 1079 -2.49 -2.12 106.85
N TYR A 1080 -3.08 -2.30 108.03
CA TYR A 1080 -2.61 -3.26 109.02
C TYR A 1080 -2.49 -4.70 108.46
N LEU A 1081 -3.38 -5.09 107.55
CA LEU A 1081 -3.32 -6.39 106.87
C LEU A 1081 -2.16 -6.50 105.88
N GLN A 1082 -1.73 -5.39 105.27
CA GLN A 1082 -0.55 -5.36 104.40
C GLN A 1082 0.75 -5.34 105.21
N SER A 1083 0.80 -4.66 106.37
CA SER A 1083 1.97 -4.70 107.27
C SER A 1083 2.08 -6.00 108.07
N ARG A 1084 0.97 -6.73 108.28
CA ARG A 1084 0.94 -8.06 108.91
C ARG A 1084 1.19 -9.21 107.91
N ALA A 1085 1.24 -8.93 106.61
CA ALA A 1085 1.45 -9.96 105.59
C ALA A 1085 2.82 -10.64 105.74
N VAL A 1086 2.82 -11.97 105.87
CA VAL A 1086 4.05 -12.76 106.01
C VAL A 1086 4.89 -12.67 104.73
N VAL A 1087 6.19 -12.44 104.89
CA VAL A 1087 7.14 -12.45 103.78
C VAL A 1087 7.38 -13.89 103.35
N MET A 1088 7.01 -14.23 102.10
CA MET A 1088 7.24 -15.56 101.53
C MET A 1088 8.74 -15.92 101.53
N SER A 1089 9.02 -17.20 101.81
CA SER A 1089 10.35 -17.79 101.70
C SER A 1089 10.91 -17.71 100.27
N GLU A 1090 12.22 -17.93 100.12
CA GLU A 1090 12.84 -17.92 98.79
C GLU A 1090 12.25 -18.97 97.84
N GLU A 1091 11.91 -20.16 98.35
CA GLU A 1091 11.38 -21.26 97.56
C GLU A 1091 9.94 -20.98 97.12
N GLU A 1092 9.09 -20.50 98.01
CA GLU A 1092 7.75 -20.02 97.67
C GLU A 1092 7.80 -18.88 96.66
N LYS A 1093 8.73 -17.94 96.81
CA LYS A 1093 8.94 -16.83 95.88
C LYS A 1093 9.39 -17.31 94.49
N LYS A 1094 10.26 -18.33 94.43
CA LYS A 1094 10.67 -19.01 93.17
C LYS A 1094 9.48 -19.76 92.55
N ALA A 1095 8.67 -20.45 93.36
CA ALA A 1095 7.47 -21.17 92.90
C ALA A 1095 6.38 -20.21 92.38
N VAL A 1096 6.08 -19.12 93.10
CA VAL A 1096 5.07 -18.10 92.70
C VAL A 1096 5.50 -17.36 91.43
N THR A 1097 6.78 -17.02 91.29
CA THR A 1097 7.28 -16.36 90.06
C THR A 1097 7.26 -17.32 88.86
N LEU A 1098 7.62 -18.60 89.04
CA LEU A 1098 7.46 -19.63 88.00
C LEU A 1098 5.98 -19.82 87.60
N LEU A 1099 5.08 -19.89 88.58
CA LEU A 1099 3.63 -20.02 88.36
C LEU A 1099 3.07 -18.79 87.62
N GLN A 1100 3.53 -17.59 87.95
CA GLN A 1100 3.20 -16.35 87.23
C GLN A 1100 3.71 -16.37 85.78
N GLN A 1101 4.95 -16.82 85.55
CA GLN A 1101 5.50 -16.99 84.20
C GLN A 1101 4.66 -17.99 83.38
N ILE A 1102 4.35 -19.17 83.93
CA ILE A 1102 3.48 -20.17 83.29
C ILE A 1102 2.10 -19.59 82.97
N GLN A 1103 1.50 -18.81 83.88
CA GLN A 1103 0.21 -18.15 83.62
C GLN A 1103 0.29 -17.09 82.53
N THR A 1104 1.35 -16.28 82.47
CA THR A 1104 1.50 -15.25 81.42
C THR A 1104 1.71 -15.89 80.05
N LEU A 1105 2.57 -16.91 79.95
CA LEU A 1105 2.75 -17.70 78.74
C LEU A 1105 1.46 -18.40 78.30
N LYS A 1106 0.67 -18.95 79.25
CA LYS A 1106 -0.66 -19.53 78.96
C LYS A 1106 -1.64 -18.48 78.42
N LYS A 1107 -1.69 -17.28 79.01
CA LYS A 1107 -2.54 -16.17 78.56
C LYS A 1107 -2.16 -15.69 77.15
N ASP A 1108 -0.87 -15.48 76.88
CA ASP A 1108 -0.37 -15.09 75.56
C ASP A 1108 -0.61 -16.19 74.49
N LYS A 1109 -0.30 -17.46 74.81
CA LYS A 1109 -0.58 -18.60 73.93
C LYS A 1109 -2.07 -18.76 73.60
N VAL A 1110 -2.97 -18.42 74.52
CA VAL A 1110 -4.42 -18.40 74.30
C VAL A 1110 -4.84 -17.18 73.47
N ALA A 1111 -4.29 -15.98 73.73
CA ALA A 1111 -4.55 -14.78 72.92
C ALA A 1111 -4.14 -15.00 71.46
N ARG A 1112 -2.87 -15.34 71.20
CA ARG A 1112 -2.35 -15.64 69.84
C ARG A 1112 -3.14 -16.74 69.13
N ARG A 1113 -3.71 -17.72 69.87
CA ARG A 1113 -4.59 -18.75 69.31
C ARG A 1113 -5.96 -18.18 68.93
N LYS A 1114 -6.57 -17.36 69.79
CA LYS A 1114 -7.85 -16.69 69.53
C LYS A 1114 -7.74 -15.76 68.33
N ASP A 1115 -6.68 -14.94 68.27
CA ASP A 1115 -6.45 -13.98 67.19
C ASP A 1115 -6.34 -14.70 65.84
N LYS A 1116 -5.51 -15.75 65.75
CA LYS A 1116 -5.40 -16.62 64.56
C LYS A 1116 -6.71 -17.34 64.20
N GLN A 1117 -7.54 -17.69 65.19
CA GLN A 1117 -8.87 -18.25 64.93
C GLN A 1117 -9.84 -17.20 64.41
N GLU A 1118 -9.73 -15.94 64.85
CA GLU A 1118 -10.54 -14.83 64.37
C GLU A 1118 -10.13 -14.41 62.95
N GLU A 1119 -8.85 -14.41 62.62
CA GLU A 1119 -8.33 -14.25 61.24
C GLU A 1119 -8.92 -15.30 60.30
N ARG A 1120 -8.80 -16.60 60.66
CA ARG A 1120 -9.41 -17.70 59.90
C ARG A 1120 -10.93 -17.57 59.76
N ARG A 1121 -11.63 -17.14 60.82
CA ARG A 1121 -13.09 -16.88 60.78
C ARG A 1121 -13.46 -15.70 59.88
N LYS A 1122 -12.64 -14.65 59.83
CA LYS A 1122 -12.82 -13.50 58.91
C LYS A 1122 -12.61 -13.90 57.45
N GLU A 1123 -11.57 -14.69 57.16
CA GLU A 1123 -11.33 -15.23 55.82
C GLU A 1123 -12.47 -16.17 55.38
N HIS A 1124 -12.88 -17.10 56.24
CA HIS A 1124 -14.00 -18.00 55.98
C HIS A 1124 -15.30 -17.21 55.72
N ARG A 1125 -15.61 -16.19 56.54
CA ARG A 1125 -16.80 -15.35 56.34
C ARG A 1125 -16.79 -14.62 54.98
N LYS A 1126 -15.63 -14.16 54.51
CA LYS A 1126 -15.50 -13.59 53.15
C LYS A 1126 -15.79 -14.63 52.06
N LYS A 1127 -15.25 -15.85 52.20
CA LYS A 1127 -15.49 -16.94 51.23
C LYS A 1127 -16.97 -17.35 51.19
N VAL A 1128 -17.62 -17.45 52.35
CA VAL A 1128 -19.06 -17.71 52.45
C VAL A 1128 -19.88 -16.60 51.79
N GLY A 1129 -19.58 -15.32 52.05
CA GLY A 1129 -20.27 -14.20 51.39
C GLY A 1129 -20.25 -14.27 49.86
N VAL A 1130 -19.09 -14.55 49.26
CA VAL A 1130 -18.95 -14.71 47.80
C VAL A 1130 -19.68 -15.94 47.26
N ILE A 1131 -19.90 -16.98 48.08
CA ILE A 1131 -20.71 -18.15 47.71
C ILE A 1131 -22.20 -17.80 47.79
N ASP A 1132 -22.63 -17.10 48.84
CA ASP A 1132 -24.02 -16.67 49.02
C ASP A 1132 -24.45 -15.64 47.98
N GLU A 1133 -23.57 -14.71 47.58
CA GLU A 1133 -23.76 -13.81 46.44
C GLU A 1133 -24.04 -14.59 45.16
N LYS A 1134 -23.14 -15.52 44.77
CA LYS A 1134 -23.32 -16.38 43.58
C LYS A 1134 -24.56 -17.27 43.65
N LYS A 1135 -24.95 -17.72 44.85
CA LYS A 1135 -26.18 -18.49 45.07
C LYS A 1135 -27.42 -17.62 44.89
N ASN A 1136 -27.40 -16.40 45.40
CA ASN A 1136 -28.48 -15.42 45.23
C ASN A 1136 -28.64 -15.02 43.76
N ASP A 1137 -27.56 -14.87 43.00
CA ASP A 1137 -27.64 -14.55 41.57
C ASP A 1137 -28.24 -15.70 40.75
N LYS A 1138 -27.82 -16.95 40.99
CA LYS A 1138 -28.49 -18.13 40.42
C LYS A 1138 -29.98 -18.19 40.77
N LEU A 1139 -30.35 -17.91 42.03
CA LEU A 1139 -31.75 -17.88 42.45
C LEU A 1139 -32.54 -16.74 41.76
N LYS A 1140 -31.91 -15.61 41.40
CA LYS A 1140 -32.55 -14.58 40.55
C LYS A 1140 -32.77 -15.09 39.12
N GLU A 1141 -31.77 -15.77 38.53
CA GLU A 1141 -31.85 -16.34 37.19
C GLU A 1141 -32.93 -17.43 37.09
N GLU A 1142 -32.91 -18.41 38.00
CA GLU A 1142 -33.92 -19.47 38.11
C GLU A 1142 -35.34 -18.90 38.31
N LYS A 1143 -35.47 -17.85 39.14
CA LYS A 1143 -36.76 -17.16 39.36
C LYS A 1143 -37.21 -16.37 38.11
N ARG A 1144 -36.28 -15.75 37.37
CA ARG A 1144 -36.55 -15.05 36.10
C ARG A 1144 -36.96 -16.03 35.00
N GLU A 1145 -36.27 -17.17 34.88
CA GLU A 1145 -36.67 -18.26 33.99
C GLU A 1145 -38.05 -18.81 34.35
N ARG A 1146 -38.29 -19.10 35.64
CA ARG A 1146 -39.59 -19.59 36.11
C ARG A 1146 -40.70 -18.62 35.77
N PHE A 1147 -40.54 -17.32 36.03
CA PHE A 1147 -41.53 -16.32 35.65
C PHE A 1147 -41.64 -16.11 34.13
N LYS A 1148 -40.58 -16.29 33.34
CA LYS A 1148 -40.67 -16.29 31.87
C LYS A 1148 -41.47 -17.49 31.36
N LYS A 1149 -41.23 -18.68 31.90
CA LYS A 1149 -41.96 -19.93 31.60
C LYS A 1149 -43.42 -19.85 32.06
N GLU A 1150 -43.68 -19.31 33.25
CA GLU A 1150 -45.02 -19.10 33.78
C GLU A 1150 -45.78 -18.00 33.02
N GLY A 1151 -45.11 -16.90 32.63
CA GLY A 1151 -45.71 -15.84 31.80
C GLY A 1151 -46.04 -16.30 30.38
N LEU A 1152 -45.17 -17.09 29.75
CA LEU A 1152 -45.46 -17.78 28.49
C LEU A 1152 -46.63 -18.77 28.64
N LYS A 1153 -46.72 -19.47 29.78
CA LYS A 1153 -47.85 -20.35 30.08
C LYS A 1153 -49.14 -19.54 30.29
N ARG A 1154 -49.11 -18.45 31.05
CA ARG A 1154 -50.25 -17.56 31.27
C ARG A 1154 -50.76 -16.99 29.95
N LYS A 1155 -49.88 -16.40 29.12
CA LYS A 1155 -50.26 -15.95 27.76
C LYS A 1155 -50.89 -17.05 26.89
N ARG A 1156 -50.45 -18.30 27.05
CA ARG A 1156 -51.03 -19.46 26.34
C ARG A 1156 -52.37 -19.91 26.93
N ASP A 1157 -52.54 -19.86 28.24
CA ASP A 1157 -53.77 -20.19 28.95
C ASP A 1157 -54.82 -19.08 28.77
N GLU A 1158 -54.39 -17.82 28.68
CA GLU A 1158 -55.16 -16.61 28.34
C GLU A 1158 -55.64 -16.68 26.88
N ALA A 1159 -54.74 -16.89 25.91
CA ALA A 1159 -55.10 -17.10 24.50
C ALA A 1159 -55.95 -18.37 24.25
N ALA A 1160 -56.02 -19.30 25.21
CA ALA A 1160 -56.96 -20.43 25.21
C ALA A 1160 -58.30 -20.11 25.90
N ALA A 1161 -58.33 -19.12 26.81
CA ALA A 1161 -59.55 -18.58 27.40
C ALA A 1161 -60.28 -17.63 26.44
N GLU A 1162 -59.53 -16.87 25.61
CA GLU A 1162 -60.02 -15.97 24.55
C GLU A 1162 -60.65 -16.68 23.32
N GLY A 1163 -61.14 -17.91 23.49
CA GLY A 1163 -62.19 -18.44 22.61
C GLY A 1163 -61.74 -19.26 21.38
N LYS A 1164 -60.48 -19.70 21.28
CA LYS A 1164 -60.09 -20.77 20.33
C LYS A 1164 -59.63 -22.02 21.08
N TYR A 1165 -60.28 -23.16 20.78
CA TYR A 1165 -60.22 -24.51 21.42
C TYR A 1165 -61.15 -24.77 22.62
N GLY A 1166 -62.37 -25.22 22.32
CA GLY A 1166 -63.30 -25.77 23.31
C GLY A 1166 -62.87 -27.11 23.95
N LYS A 1167 -63.24 -27.28 25.22
CA LYS A 1167 -62.95 -28.44 26.10
C LYS A 1167 -63.30 -29.80 25.49
N LYS A 1168 -62.38 -30.78 25.57
CA LYS A 1168 -62.73 -32.21 25.80
C LYS A 1168 -61.55 -33.09 26.25
N ARG A 1169 -61.26 -33.11 27.57
CA ARG A 1169 -60.66 -34.28 28.26
C ARG A 1169 -60.76 -34.20 29.80
N ARG A 1170 -61.81 -34.83 30.35
CA ARG A 1170 -61.82 -35.48 31.68
C ARG A 1170 -62.32 -36.90 31.41
N GLY A 1171 -61.64 -37.93 31.92
CA GLY A 1171 -62.04 -39.32 31.68
C GLY A 1171 -60.92 -40.34 31.84
N LYS A 1172 -60.71 -40.74 33.10
CA LYS A 1172 -60.04 -41.94 33.64
C LYS A 1172 -58.57 -42.24 33.27
N GLU A 1173 -57.93 -42.84 34.29
CA GLU A 1173 -56.75 -43.73 34.31
C GLU A 1173 -55.60 -43.43 33.34
#